data_AF-A0A943C493-F1
#
_entry.id   AF-A0A943C493-F1
#
_cell.length_a   1.000
_cell.length_b   1.000
_cell.length_c   1.000
_cell.angle_alpha   90.00
_cell.angle_beta   90.00
_cell.angle_gamma   90.00
#
_symmetry.space_group_name_H-M   'P 1'
#
loop_
_entity.id
_entity.type
_entity.pdbx_description
1 polymer ?
#
loop_
_entity_poly.entity_id
_entity_poly.type
_entity_poly.pdbx_seq_one_letter_code
_entity_poly.pdbx_strand_id
1 'polypeptide(L)'
;MAIIFDANRKIFTIHTKHTTYQMQADAKGYLLHLYYGVRVKGTMDYLLCYADHGFSGNPYAAGMDRTYSLDALPQEYPSLGTGDCRNIALNITSAVGTECCDPIFNSYKITKGKYSLQGLPAVWAADDEAETLEIVLKDDLTQVEIHLLYGVLEDADIITRSVVIKNTGTETITVKKALSACLDFVQGDYDAISFYGRHAMERNLERVPVGHGTYRIGSRRGSSSHQYNPGVILADRTATEEVGNCYGMLFMYSGNFVCEAERDQFNQTRFQMGLSDELFAYPVAAGAEFTTPEVIMTYSDQGFAKLSRQYHNCILNHVCKGRQVHTNRPILINSWEAAYFDFDGDTIVDLAKQAAELGIDMVVMDDGWFGKRNDDNSSLGDWFVNEKKLGGTLGQLIERVNAQGVKFGIWIEPEMVNEDSDLYREHPDWALTIPGRMPIRSRNQLLLDFSRKEVREEILKRICAILDQGNIEYIKWDMNRSMADVYAGNVPYDYVLGLYDFLEKLTSRYPEILIEGCSGGGGRFDAGMMYYTPQIWCSDNTDAINRTRIQYGTSFFYPTAVVGSHVSAVPNHQTGRITSLNTRGVVAMAGTFGYEMNPALLSSEEKEEIRTQLATYRRHQELIREGDYYRLSDPFKEDVAAWMSVAKDQSQALVSVVRLSAEGNPFGTYVKLKGLDAECFYLEETTGKVYSGMALMQAGILLPMAAIEYEAYQFSFKKMQEAAALYDLLREKIGAERKVISIFGGSGSGKTTMAEILQQQFLADGIGCFIVHGDDYPHRIPKCNDQERELIYQKSGETGLNAYLGTPQEIEYDRINQVLAKFHVGDTEIELKKMGREDDEIWYEQTDLTGVQVLLLEWTHGGSEYLNGVDVSVYLDSTPEETKARRIRRGRDENAASAFIQLVLSLEAQKLEQQAKQADLIVGKDGRVYES
;
A
#
# COMPACT_ATOMS: atom_id res chain seq x y z
N MET A 1 -4.70 -20.64 21.10
CA MET A 1 -5.50 -21.59 20.30
C MET A 1 -6.61 -20.78 19.69
N ALA A 2 -6.47 -20.52 18.40
CA ALA A 2 -7.41 -19.77 17.60
C ALA A 2 -8.65 -20.62 17.31
N ILE A 3 -8.51 -21.95 17.20
CA ILE A 3 -9.60 -22.87 16.84
C ILE A 3 -10.03 -23.73 18.04
N ILE A 4 -11.33 -23.73 18.33
CA ILE A 4 -11.94 -24.44 19.46
C ILE A 4 -13.11 -25.29 18.94
N PHE A 5 -13.21 -26.54 19.41
CA PHE A 5 -14.34 -27.42 19.14
C PHE A 5 -15.07 -27.81 20.43
N ASP A 6 -16.37 -27.48 20.50
CA ASP A 6 -17.28 -28.00 21.53
C ASP A 6 -17.91 -29.30 21.02
N ALA A 7 -17.43 -30.44 21.52
CA ALA A 7 -17.92 -31.76 21.12
C ALA A 7 -19.38 -32.05 21.51
N ASN A 8 -19.90 -31.42 22.56
CA ASN A 8 -21.28 -31.66 23.02
C ASN A 8 -22.29 -30.98 22.10
N ARG A 9 -21.97 -29.76 21.65
CA ARG A 9 -22.83 -28.96 20.75
C ARG A 9 -22.43 -29.08 19.28
N LYS A 10 -21.29 -29.71 19.00
CA LYS A 10 -20.62 -29.78 17.70
C LYS A 10 -20.40 -28.39 17.06
N ILE A 11 -19.95 -27.44 17.88
CA ILE A 11 -19.69 -26.06 17.46
C ILE A 11 -18.19 -25.88 17.26
N PHE A 12 -17.81 -25.33 16.12
CA PHE A 12 -16.45 -24.89 15.83
C PHE A 12 -16.39 -23.37 15.96
N THR A 13 -15.46 -22.88 16.78
CA THR A 13 -15.22 -21.44 16.97
C THR A 13 -13.80 -21.11 16.55
N ILE A 14 -13.67 -20.18 15.61
CA ILE A 14 -12.41 -19.64 15.13
C ILE A 14 -12.32 -18.20 15.67
N HIS A 15 -11.25 -17.92 16.39
CA HIS A 15 -10.91 -16.59 16.85
C HIS A 15 -9.67 -16.08 16.12
N THR A 16 -9.76 -14.88 15.56
CA THR A 16 -8.56 -14.08 15.33
C THR A 16 -8.34 -13.15 16.53
N LYS A 17 -7.39 -12.23 16.43
CA LYS A 17 -7.14 -11.24 17.47
C LYS A 17 -8.38 -10.44 17.82
N HIS A 18 -9.13 -9.99 16.81
CA HIS A 18 -10.29 -9.11 16.98
C HIS A 18 -11.59 -9.65 16.40
N THR A 19 -11.60 -10.84 15.77
CA THR A 19 -12.81 -11.40 15.15
C THR A 19 -13.19 -12.77 15.71
N THR A 20 -14.44 -13.18 15.49
CA THR A 20 -14.92 -14.55 15.73
C THR A 20 -15.72 -15.03 14.54
N TYR A 21 -15.44 -16.25 14.12
CA TYR A 21 -16.20 -17.00 13.13
C TYR A 21 -16.70 -18.29 13.80
N GLN A 22 -17.99 -18.60 13.70
CA GLN A 22 -18.58 -19.76 14.35
C GLN A 22 -19.53 -20.52 13.42
N MET A 23 -19.46 -21.84 13.48
CA MET A 23 -20.27 -22.77 12.71
C MET A 23 -20.66 -23.98 13.57
N GLN A 24 -21.71 -24.71 13.17
CA GLN A 24 -22.22 -25.87 13.90
C GLN A 24 -22.58 -27.01 12.96
N ALA A 25 -22.09 -28.21 13.26
CA ALA A 25 -22.62 -29.43 12.66
C ALA A 25 -23.86 -29.85 13.48
N ASP A 26 -25.05 -29.66 12.91
CA ASP A 26 -26.28 -29.78 13.67
C ASP A 26 -26.67 -31.24 13.97
N ALA A 27 -27.87 -31.44 14.53
CA ALA A 27 -28.37 -32.78 14.86
C ALA A 27 -28.63 -33.67 13.63
N LYS A 28 -28.80 -33.10 12.43
CA LYS A 28 -28.99 -33.81 11.16
C LYS A 28 -27.68 -33.97 10.39
N GLY A 29 -26.61 -33.32 10.85
CA GLY A 29 -25.28 -33.37 10.24
C GLY A 29 -25.02 -32.22 9.28
N TYR A 30 -25.95 -31.30 9.06
CA TYR A 30 -25.72 -30.14 8.21
C TYR A 30 -24.81 -29.13 8.90
N LEU A 31 -23.86 -28.57 8.15
CA LEU A 31 -22.90 -27.60 8.65
C LEU A 31 -23.45 -26.18 8.48
N LEU A 32 -23.99 -25.64 9.57
CA LEU A 32 -24.64 -24.34 9.61
C LEU A 32 -23.64 -23.23 9.96
N HIS A 33 -23.78 -22.09 9.29
CA HIS A 33 -23.06 -20.87 9.65
C HIS A 33 -23.78 -20.18 10.81
N LEU A 34 -23.06 -19.77 11.85
CA LEU A 34 -23.67 -19.10 13.00
C LEU A 34 -23.32 -17.61 13.08
N TYR A 35 -22.04 -17.27 12.89
CA TYR A 35 -21.57 -15.90 13.10
C TYR A 35 -20.24 -15.64 12.41
N TYR A 36 -20.07 -14.42 11.90
CA TYR A 36 -18.77 -13.83 11.61
C TYR A 36 -18.82 -12.34 11.95
N GLY A 37 -17.86 -11.84 12.73
CA GLY A 37 -17.81 -10.43 13.13
C GLY A 37 -16.88 -10.17 14.32
N VAL A 38 -17.17 -9.14 15.11
CA VAL A 38 -16.41 -8.76 16.33
C VAL A 38 -16.16 -9.97 17.23
N ARG A 39 -14.98 -10.00 17.87
CA ARG A 39 -14.66 -11.06 18.82
C ARG A 39 -15.64 -11.12 19.99
N VAL A 40 -16.21 -12.29 20.21
CA VAL A 40 -17.28 -12.54 21.18
C VAL A 40 -17.00 -13.81 21.97
N LYS A 41 -17.58 -13.90 23.17
CA LYS A 41 -17.53 -15.11 24.02
C LYS A 41 -18.90 -15.78 24.02
N GLY A 42 -18.92 -17.11 23.96
CA GLY A 42 -20.14 -17.92 24.03
C GLY A 42 -20.48 -18.60 22.71
N THR A 43 -21.71 -19.12 22.64
CA THR A 43 -22.25 -19.80 21.46
C THR A 43 -23.36 -18.99 20.81
N MET A 44 -23.41 -19.02 19.48
CA MET A 44 -24.29 -18.22 18.62
C MET A 44 -25.40 -19.05 17.99
N ASP A 45 -25.58 -20.29 18.44
CA ASP A 45 -26.65 -21.21 18.00
C ASP A 45 -28.06 -20.67 18.30
N TYR A 46 -28.19 -19.73 19.25
CA TYR A 46 -29.45 -19.03 19.53
C TYR A 46 -29.94 -18.12 18.39
N LEU A 47 -29.10 -17.82 17.40
CA LEU A 47 -29.48 -17.02 16.22
C LEU A 47 -30.26 -17.84 15.20
N LEU A 48 -30.24 -19.18 15.29
CA LEU A 48 -30.99 -20.04 14.39
C LEU A 48 -32.49 -19.94 14.68
N CYS A 49 -33.27 -19.64 13.64
CA CYS A 49 -34.72 -19.57 13.70
C CYS A 49 -35.34 -20.72 12.92
N TYR A 50 -36.37 -21.34 13.49
CA TYR A 50 -37.10 -22.46 12.91
C TYR A 50 -38.59 -22.11 12.83
N ALA A 51 -39.13 -22.08 11.62
CA ALA A 51 -40.55 -21.85 11.38
C ALA A 51 -41.02 -22.61 10.13
N ASP A 52 -42.30 -22.98 10.11
CA ASP A 52 -42.92 -23.60 8.92
C ASP A 52 -43.12 -22.52 7.86
N HIS A 53 -42.15 -22.42 6.95
CA HIS A 53 -42.17 -21.52 5.81
C HIS A 53 -42.75 -22.26 4.60
N GLY A 54 -43.88 -21.76 4.08
CA GLY A 54 -44.52 -22.36 2.91
C GLY A 54 -43.54 -22.43 1.73
N PHE A 55 -43.43 -23.61 1.11
CA PHE A 55 -42.53 -23.96 0.00
C PHE A 55 -41.04 -24.12 0.34
N SER A 56 -40.59 -23.81 1.56
CA SER A 56 -39.26 -24.20 2.03
C SER A 56 -39.29 -25.67 2.50
N GLY A 57 -38.92 -26.57 1.59
CA GLY A 57 -39.00 -28.03 1.80
C GLY A 57 -38.09 -28.55 2.90
N ASN A 58 -38.37 -29.75 3.40
CA ASN A 58 -37.66 -30.36 4.52
C ASN A 58 -36.86 -31.59 4.06
N PRO A 59 -35.60 -31.77 4.52
CA PRO A 59 -34.88 -33.02 4.32
C PRO A 59 -35.65 -34.21 4.87
N TYR A 60 -35.55 -35.38 4.23
CA TYR A 60 -36.25 -36.58 4.71
C TYR A 60 -35.88 -36.92 6.17
N ALA A 61 -34.63 -36.67 6.57
CA ALA A 61 -34.14 -36.87 7.93
C ALA A 61 -34.80 -35.97 9.00
N ALA A 62 -35.50 -34.89 8.59
CA ALA A 62 -36.29 -34.04 9.49
C ALA A 62 -37.63 -34.70 9.91
N GLY A 63 -38.08 -35.75 9.20
CA GLY A 63 -39.33 -36.44 9.51
C GLY A 63 -40.53 -35.52 9.32
N MET A 64 -41.35 -35.33 10.36
CA MET A 64 -42.55 -34.48 10.31
C MET A 64 -42.27 -33.02 10.72
N ASP A 65 -41.02 -32.69 11.07
CA ASP A 65 -40.65 -31.33 11.44
C ASP A 65 -40.55 -30.44 10.20
N ARG A 66 -41.62 -29.68 9.96
CA ARG A 66 -41.71 -28.73 8.84
C ARG A 66 -40.97 -27.42 9.09
N THR A 67 -40.51 -27.19 10.32
CA THR A 67 -39.81 -25.96 10.69
C THR A 67 -38.33 -25.98 10.31
N TYR A 68 -37.81 -27.14 9.90
CA TYR A 68 -36.42 -27.36 9.51
C TYR A 68 -36.26 -27.36 7.99
N SER A 69 -35.63 -26.34 7.43
CA SER A 69 -35.38 -26.26 5.99
C SER A 69 -34.02 -25.63 5.66
N LEU A 70 -33.29 -26.25 4.75
CA LEU A 70 -32.04 -25.70 4.20
C LEU A 70 -32.28 -24.58 3.18
N ASP A 71 -33.52 -24.33 2.79
CA ASP A 71 -33.91 -23.14 2.03
C ASP A 71 -33.95 -21.88 2.92
N ALA A 72 -33.98 -22.05 4.25
CA ALA A 72 -33.97 -20.95 5.22
C ALA A 72 -32.66 -20.92 6.03
N LEU A 73 -32.18 -22.06 6.54
CA LEU A 73 -31.05 -22.09 7.46
C LEU A 73 -29.74 -21.55 6.85
N PRO A 74 -28.93 -20.80 7.62
CA PRO A 74 -27.63 -20.30 7.18
C PRO A 74 -26.59 -21.43 7.10
N GLN A 75 -25.87 -21.53 5.98
CA GLN A 75 -25.01 -22.69 5.69
C GLN A 75 -23.56 -22.30 5.39
N GLU A 76 -22.62 -23.15 5.84
CA GLU A 76 -21.19 -22.99 5.52
C GLU A 76 -20.87 -23.31 4.06
N TYR A 77 -21.57 -24.29 3.47
CA TYR A 77 -21.31 -24.77 2.11
C TYR A 77 -22.57 -25.35 1.44
N PRO A 78 -23.54 -24.51 1.04
CA PRO A 78 -24.81 -24.96 0.48
C PRO A 78 -24.61 -25.60 -0.90
N SER A 79 -25.38 -26.65 -1.19
CA SER A 79 -25.24 -27.45 -2.42
C SER A 79 -26.58 -27.70 -3.10
N LEU A 80 -26.53 -27.89 -4.43
CA LEU A 80 -27.68 -28.28 -5.22
C LEU A 80 -28.11 -29.72 -4.85
N GLY A 81 -29.39 -29.91 -4.54
CA GLY A 81 -29.97 -31.22 -4.17
C GLY A 81 -30.50 -31.33 -2.74
N THR A 82 -30.30 -30.29 -1.93
CA THR A 82 -30.69 -30.23 -0.50
C THR A 82 -32.11 -29.69 -0.25
N GLY A 83 -32.78 -29.20 -1.29
CA GLY A 83 -34.03 -28.46 -1.20
C GLY A 83 -33.85 -26.94 -1.01
N ASP A 84 -32.62 -26.46 -0.89
CA ASP A 84 -32.28 -25.03 -0.93
C ASP A 84 -32.49 -24.45 -2.34
N CYS A 85 -33.30 -23.40 -2.46
CA CYS A 85 -33.63 -22.76 -3.74
C CYS A 85 -32.82 -21.47 -3.99
N ARG A 86 -31.94 -21.08 -3.06
CA ARG A 86 -31.04 -19.93 -3.18
C ARG A 86 -29.83 -20.25 -4.08
N ASN A 87 -28.97 -19.27 -4.33
CA ASN A 87 -27.67 -19.54 -4.95
C ASN A 87 -26.85 -20.49 -4.07
N ILE A 88 -26.26 -21.51 -4.70
CA ILE A 88 -25.50 -22.56 -4.02
C ILE A 88 -24.00 -22.47 -4.34
N ALA A 89 -23.18 -23.05 -3.46
CA ALA A 89 -21.73 -23.13 -3.60
C ALA A 89 -21.26 -24.33 -4.42
N LEU A 90 -22.00 -25.45 -4.37
CA LEU A 90 -21.60 -26.73 -4.97
C LEU A 90 -22.66 -27.32 -5.90
N ASN A 91 -22.22 -27.79 -7.07
CA ASN A 91 -23.02 -28.63 -7.95
C ASN A 91 -22.14 -29.76 -8.54
N ILE A 92 -22.56 -31.00 -8.32
CA ILE A 92 -21.93 -32.22 -8.81
C ILE A 92 -22.89 -32.96 -9.74
N THR A 93 -22.41 -33.34 -10.92
CA THR A 93 -23.09 -34.26 -11.82
C THR A 93 -22.49 -35.66 -11.70
N SER A 94 -23.33 -36.63 -11.37
CA SER A 94 -22.97 -38.05 -11.37
C SER A 94 -22.77 -38.60 -12.80
N ALA A 95 -22.21 -39.79 -12.93
CA ALA A 95 -22.01 -40.45 -14.22
C ALA A 95 -23.30 -40.74 -15.01
N VAL A 96 -24.45 -40.82 -14.32
CA VAL A 96 -25.78 -41.00 -14.94
C VAL A 96 -26.47 -39.69 -15.29
N GLY A 97 -25.80 -38.55 -15.09
CA GLY A 97 -26.30 -37.21 -15.44
C GLY A 97 -27.19 -36.56 -14.37
N THR A 98 -27.32 -37.14 -13.19
CA THR A 98 -28.04 -36.51 -12.07
C THR A 98 -27.18 -35.44 -11.42
N GLU A 99 -27.71 -34.23 -11.30
CA GLU A 99 -27.13 -33.10 -10.56
C GLU A 99 -27.71 -33.09 -9.15
N CYS A 100 -26.89 -33.46 -8.16
CA CYS A 100 -27.25 -33.50 -6.75
C CYS A 100 -25.98 -33.69 -5.92
N CYS A 101 -25.93 -33.09 -4.73
CA CYS A 101 -25.01 -33.43 -3.65
C CYS A 101 -25.63 -32.99 -2.32
N ASP A 102 -25.83 -33.91 -1.39
CA ASP A 102 -26.39 -33.66 -0.04
C ASP A 102 -25.36 -34.01 1.05
N PRO A 103 -24.28 -33.23 1.19
CA PRO A 103 -23.15 -33.59 2.03
C PRO A 103 -23.44 -33.29 3.52
N ILE A 104 -23.24 -34.29 4.38
CA ILE A 104 -23.38 -34.17 5.84
C ILE A 104 -22.03 -34.34 6.55
N PHE A 105 -21.90 -33.72 7.73
CA PHE A 105 -20.71 -33.76 8.56
C PHE A 105 -20.26 -35.18 8.88
N ASN A 106 -18.98 -35.47 8.60
CA ASN A 106 -18.34 -36.75 8.86
C ASN A 106 -17.26 -36.64 9.95
N SER A 107 -16.26 -35.78 9.74
CA SER A 107 -15.11 -35.65 10.63
C SER A 107 -14.48 -34.27 10.55
N TYR A 108 -13.51 -33.99 11.43
CA TYR A 108 -12.71 -32.77 11.38
C TYR A 108 -11.29 -33.01 11.86
N LYS A 109 -10.39 -32.09 11.53
CA LYS A 109 -9.01 -32.07 12.00
C LYS A 109 -8.59 -30.62 12.27
N ILE A 110 -7.96 -30.38 13.42
CA ILE A 110 -7.29 -29.10 13.72
C ILE A 110 -5.79 -29.36 13.71
N THR A 111 -5.06 -28.59 12.92
CA THR A 111 -3.60 -28.66 12.83
C THR A 111 -2.98 -27.30 13.05
N LYS A 112 -1.77 -27.28 13.62
CA LYS A 112 -0.91 -26.10 13.56
C LYS A 112 -0.45 -25.86 12.12
N GLY A 113 -0.13 -24.61 11.83
CA GLY A 113 0.30 -24.16 10.52
C GLY A 113 -0.85 -23.94 9.54
N LYS A 114 -0.49 -23.34 8.42
CA LYS A 114 -1.38 -22.99 7.31
C LYS A 114 -1.33 -24.07 6.23
N TYR A 115 -2.48 -24.54 5.76
CA TYR A 115 -2.54 -25.47 4.63
C TYR A 115 -1.96 -24.88 3.34
N SER A 116 -1.41 -25.74 2.49
CA SER A 116 -1.00 -25.46 1.10
C SER A 116 -1.97 -26.10 0.11
N LEU A 117 -2.09 -25.54 -1.09
CA LEU A 117 -2.92 -26.09 -2.17
C LEU A 117 -2.04 -26.59 -3.32
N GLN A 118 -2.24 -27.83 -3.75
CA GLN A 118 -1.40 -28.42 -4.79
C GLN A 118 -1.62 -27.69 -6.13
N GLY A 119 -0.54 -27.14 -6.70
CA GLY A 119 -0.57 -26.47 -8.01
C GLY A 119 -1.23 -25.09 -8.02
N LEU A 120 -1.61 -24.55 -6.85
CA LEU A 120 -2.30 -23.28 -6.72
C LEU A 120 -1.56 -22.37 -5.71
N PRO A 121 -1.53 -21.05 -5.95
CA PRO A 121 -1.07 -20.11 -4.94
C PRO A 121 -2.04 -20.10 -3.76
N ALA A 122 -1.50 -19.97 -2.55
CA ALA A 122 -2.25 -19.84 -1.31
C ALA A 122 -1.48 -18.97 -0.33
N VAL A 123 -2.20 -18.37 0.61
CA VAL A 123 -1.63 -17.71 1.78
C VAL A 123 -0.72 -18.69 2.52
N TRP A 124 0.46 -18.22 2.89
CA TRP A 124 1.47 -18.97 3.65
C TRP A 124 1.73 -18.29 5.00
N ALA A 125 2.11 -19.07 6.00
CA ALA A 125 2.48 -18.59 7.33
C ALA A 125 3.47 -19.58 7.96
N ALA A 126 4.25 -19.12 8.94
CA ALA A 126 5.04 -20.04 9.77
C ALA A 126 4.11 -20.93 10.62
N ASP A 127 4.61 -22.09 11.07
CA ASP A 127 3.83 -23.09 11.80
C ASP A 127 3.21 -22.56 13.11
N ASP A 128 3.81 -21.54 13.72
CA ASP A 128 3.37 -20.90 14.96
C ASP A 128 2.50 -19.66 14.76
N GLU A 129 2.38 -19.16 13.51
CA GLU A 129 1.57 -17.99 13.16
C GLU A 129 0.13 -18.34 12.78
N ALA A 130 -0.13 -19.61 12.44
CA ALA A 130 -1.43 -20.04 11.93
C ALA A 130 -1.91 -21.38 12.49
N GLU A 131 -3.24 -21.58 12.43
CA GLU A 131 -3.89 -22.88 12.61
C GLU A 131 -4.80 -23.17 11.41
N THR A 132 -5.01 -24.45 11.11
CA THR A 132 -5.93 -24.91 10.08
C THR A 132 -7.01 -25.79 10.69
N LEU A 133 -8.26 -25.53 10.34
CA LEU A 133 -9.39 -26.44 10.54
C LEU A 133 -9.78 -27.05 9.19
N GLU A 134 -9.79 -28.36 9.12
CA GLU A 134 -10.36 -29.14 8.03
C GLU A 134 -11.64 -29.81 8.52
N ILE A 135 -12.75 -29.60 7.83
CA ILE A 135 -14.01 -30.31 8.07
C ILE A 135 -14.34 -31.17 6.84
N VAL A 136 -14.60 -32.45 7.06
CA VAL A 136 -14.99 -33.39 6.01
C VAL A 136 -16.51 -33.57 6.06
N LEU A 137 -17.18 -33.23 4.96
CA LEU A 137 -18.57 -33.57 4.69
C LEU A 137 -18.60 -34.74 3.70
N LYS A 138 -19.65 -35.56 3.76
CA LYS A 138 -19.80 -36.73 2.90
C LYS A 138 -21.23 -36.86 2.39
N ASP A 139 -21.38 -37.20 1.12
CA ASP A 139 -22.63 -37.68 0.53
C ASP A 139 -22.41 -39.13 0.06
N ASP A 140 -23.10 -40.07 0.72
CA ASP A 140 -22.98 -41.50 0.42
C ASP A 140 -23.64 -41.89 -0.92
N LEU A 141 -24.63 -41.13 -1.40
CA LEU A 141 -25.32 -41.42 -2.66
C LEU A 141 -24.47 -41.05 -3.86
N THR A 142 -23.90 -39.84 -3.83
CA THR A 142 -23.01 -39.36 -4.90
C THR A 142 -21.58 -39.86 -4.73
N GLN A 143 -21.26 -40.45 -3.57
CA GLN A 143 -19.95 -40.98 -3.20
C GLN A 143 -18.86 -39.91 -3.27
N VAL A 144 -19.13 -38.73 -2.70
CA VAL A 144 -18.21 -37.59 -2.68
C VAL A 144 -17.86 -37.22 -1.24
N GLU A 145 -16.58 -36.92 -1.00
CA GLU A 145 -16.10 -36.25 0.20
C GLU A 145 -15.75 -34.78 -0.14
N ILE A 146 -16.19 -33.85 0.71
CA ILE A 146 -15.95 -32.41 0.60
C ILE A 146 -15.14 -31.97 1.82
N HIS A 147 -13.90 -31.58 1.60
CA HIS A 147 -12.99 -31.10 2.63
C HIS A 147 -13.00 -29.58 2.63
N LEU A 148 -13.66 -28.98 3.61
CA LEU A 148 -13.68 -27.54 3.83
C LEU A 148 -12.46 -27.14 4.66
N LEU A 149 -11.61 -26.30 4.09
CA LEU A 149 -10.38 -25.82 4.72
C LEU A 149 -10.60 -24.41 5.25
N TYR A 150 -10.20 -24.17 6.50
CA TYR A 150 -10.23 -22.85 7.16
C TYR A 150 -8.83 -22.56 7.71
N GLY A 151 -8.13 -21.60 7.13
CA GLY A 151 -6.81 -21.16 7.59
C GLY A 151 -6.95 -19.92 8.44
N VAL A 152 -6.31 -19.86 9.61
CA VAL A 152 -6.51 -18.79 10.59
C VAL A 152 -5.18 -18.15 10.92
N LEU A 153 -5.00 -16.88 10.54
CA LEU A 153 -3.85 -16.07 10.92
C LEU A 153 -4.32 -15.08 11.99
N GLU A 154 -4.06 -15.41 13.26
CA GLU A 154 -4.68 -14.74 14.41
C GLU A 154 -4.34 -13.24 14.44
N ASP A 155 -3.06 -12.89 14.35
CA ASP A 155 -2.60 -11.50 14.44
C ASP A 155 -2.96 -10.63 13.23
N ALA A 156 -3.16 -11.24 12.06
CA ALA A 156 -3.52 -10.54 10.83
C ALA A 156 -5.04 -10.31 10.68
N ASP A 157 -5.87 -10.91 11.55
CA ASP A 157 -7.33 -10.96 11.42
C ASP A 157 -7.79 -11.52 10.07
N ILE A 158 -7.12 -12.58 9.60
CA ILE A 158 -7.42 -13.26 8.34
C ILE A 158 -7.97 -14.66 8.62
N ILE A 159 -9.07 -14.98 7.94
CA ILE A 159 -9.57 -16.35 7.79
C ILE A 159 -9.59 -16.67 6.30
N THR A 160 -8.88 -17.71 5.88
CA THR A 160 -8.91 -18.17 4.50
C THR A 160 -9.79 -19.40 4.35
N ARG A 161 -10.38 -19.58 3.17
CA ARG A 161 -11.17 -20.78 2.83
C ARG A 161 -10.82 -21.36 1.47
N SER A 162 -10.81 -22.69 1.38
CA SER A 162 -10.67 -23.47 0.16
C SER A 162 -11.40 -24.81 0.33
N VAL A 163 -11.62 -25.53 -0.77
CA VAL A 163 -12.35 -26.80 -0.78
C VAL A 163 -11.60 -27.83 -1.58
N VAL A 164 -11.46 -29.05 -1.04
CA VAL A 164 -11.04 -30.24 -1.80
C VAL A 164 -12.25 -31.16 -1.98
N ILE A 165 -12.56 -31.50 -3.22
CA ILE A 165 -13.65 -32.39 -3.62
C ILE A 165 -13.04 -33.70 -4.06
N LYS A 166 -13.33 -34.77 -3.34
CA LYS A 166 -12.79 -36.10 -3.60
C LYS A 166 -13.88 -37.05 -4.08
N ASN A 167 -13.63 -37.70 -5.21
CA ASN A 167 -14.51 -38.74 -5.70
C ASN A 167 -14.15 -40.09 -5.03
N THR A 168 -15.03 -40.56 -4.14
CA THR A 168 -14.87 -41.85 -3.44
C THR A 168 -15.64 -43.00 -4.10
N GLY A 169 -16.33 -42.72 -5.21
CA GLY A 169 -17.03 -43.71 -6.02
C GLY A 169 -16.13 -44.43 -7.01
N THR A 170 -16.77 -45.16 -7.93
CA THR A 170 -16.08 -45.94 -8.98
C THR A 170 -16.16 -45.32 -10.37
N GLU A 171 -17.07 -44.37 -10.57
CA GLU A 171 -17.30 -43.69 -11.85
C GLU A 171 -16.82 -42.24 -11.80
N THR A 172 -16.49 -41.66 -12.94
CA THR A 172 -16.13 -40.24 -13.02
C THR A 172 -17.34 -39.35 -12.73
N ILE A 173 -17.17 -38.40 -11.81
CA ILE A 173 -18.12 -37.32 -11.57
C ILE A 173 -17.68 -36.06 -12.30
N THR A 174 -18.57 -35.09 -12.46
CA THR A 174 -18.25 -33.77 -13.01
C THR A 174 -18.61 -32.68 -12.00
N VAL A 175 -17.65 -31.83 -11.66
CA VAL A 175 -17.92 -30.62 -10.86
C VAL A 175 -18.41 -29.53 -11.80
N LYS A 176 -19.64 -29.04 -11.57
CA LYS A 176 -20.30 -28.00 -12.38
C LYS A 176 -20.27 -26.62 -11.74
N LYS A 177 -20.17 -26.56 -10.42
CA LYS A 177 -19.93 -25.35 -9.64
C LYS A 177 -19.20 -25.74 -8.35
N ALA A 178 -18.17 -24.98 -8.00
CA ALA A 178 -17.43 -25.16 -6.75
C ALA A 178 -16.89 -23.80 -6.30
N LEU A 179 -17.65 -23.14 -5.43
CA LEU A 179 -17.21 -21.92 -4.78
C LEU A 179 -16.27 -22.27 -3.61
N SER A 180 -15.46 -21.31 -3.16
CA SER A 180 -14.49 -21.51 -2.09
C SER A 180 -14.97 -21.00 -0.74
N ALA A 181 -15.85 -20.01 -0.74
CA ALA A 181 -16.39 -19.41 0.48
C ALA A 181 -17.88 -19.08 0.34
N CYS A 182 -18.59 -19.20 1.46
CA CYS A 182 -19.98 -18.78 1.64
C CYS A 182 -20.13 -18.16 3.04
N LEU A 183 -20.74 -16.97 3.11
CA LEU A 183 -21.22 -16.32 4.32
C LEU A 183 -22.73 -16.15 4.19
N ASP A 184 -23.48 -16.63 5.18
CA ASP A 184 -24.94 -16.61 5.15
C ASP A 184 -25.47 -15.85 6.36
N PHE A 185 -25.95 -14.62 6.12
CA PHE A 185 -26.34 -13.68 7.15
C PHE A 185 -27.84 -13.73 7.39
N VAL A 186 -28.26 -14.16 8.59
CA VAL A 186 -29.67 -14.24 8.98
C VAL A 186 -30.36 -12.87 9.11
N GLN A 187 -29.60 -11.79 9.15
CA GLN A 187 -30.08 -10.41 9.27
C GLN A 187 -29.08 -9.40 8.69
N GLY A 188 -29.56 -8.17 8.50
CA GLY A 188 -28.75 -7.02 8.09
C GLY A 188 -29.14 -6.44 6.74
N ASP A 189 -28.83 -5.17 6.53
CA ASP A 189 -29.01 -4.48 5.26
C ASP A 189 -27.64 -4.07 4.72
N TYR A 190 -27.26 -4.64 3.59
CA TYR A 190 -25.90 -4.52 3.06
C TYR A 190 -25.84 -3.83 1.70
N ASP A 191 -24.74 -3.14 1.45
CA ASP A 191 -24.27 -2.78 0.12
C ASP A 191 -23.21 -3.80 -0.34
N ALA A 192 -23.27 -4.20 -1.61
CA ALA A 192 -22.20 -4.88 -2.28
C ALA A 192 -21.30 -3.85 -2.97
N ILE A 193 -19.99 -3.99 -2.74
CA ILE A 193 -18.96 -3.13 -3.31
C ILE A 193 -18.08 -3.98 -4.21
N SER A 194 -17.95 -3.56 -5.47
CA SER A 194 -17.13 -4.20 -6.47
C SER A 194 -16.24 -3.19 -7.20
N PHE A 195 -15.25 -3.71 -7.92
CA PHE A 195 -14.24 -2.92 -8.60
C PHE A 195 -14.29 -3.23 -10.09
N TYR A 196 -15.07 -2.43 -10.82
CA TYR A 196 -15.36 -2.65 -12.23
C TYR A 196 -14.47 -1.80 -13.14
N GLY A 197 -14.35 -2.18 -14.40
CA GLY A 197 -13.59 -1.37 -15.33
C GLY A 197 -13.53 -1.90 -16.75
N ARG A 198 -12.45 -1.54 -17.40
CA ARG A 198 -12.08 -1.93 -18.77
C ARG A 198 -10.57 -1.77 -18.92
N HIS A 199 -10.02 -2.25 -20.03
CA HIS A 199 -8.65 -1.91 -20.43
C HIS A 199 -8.43 -0.39 -20.33
N ALA A 200 -7.31 0.02 -19.73
CA ALA A 200 -6.96 1.42 -19.48
C ALA A 200 -7.91 2.21 -18.56
N MET A 201 -8.82 1.56 -17.80
CA MET A 201 -9.62 2.21 -16.76
C MET A 201 -10.19 1.18 -15.77
N GLU A 202 -9.29 0.43 -15.14
CA GLU A 202 -9.60 -0.69 -14.25
C GLU A 202 -10.08 -0.24 -12.86
N ARG A 203 -10.82 -1.13 -12.19
CA ARG A 203 -11.08 -1.09 -10.74
C ARG A 203 -11.70 0.20 -10.20
N ASN A 204 -12.61 0.82 -10.95
CA ASN A 204 -13.47 1.87 -10.42
C ASN A 204 -14.38 1.28 -9.33
N LEU A 205 -14.52 2.02 -8.22
CA LEU A 205 -15.38 1.64 -7.10
C LEU A 205 -16.86 1.75 -7.53
N GLU A 206 -17.61 0.66 -7.39
CA GLU A 206 -19.06 0.64 -7.51
C GLU A 206 -19.65 0.13 -6.19
N ARG A 207 -20.59 0.88 -5.62
CA ARG A 207 -21.27 0.52 -4.36
C ARG A 207 -22.77 0.49 -4.59
N VAL A 208 -23.37 -0.70 -4.49
CA VAL A 208 -24.79 -0.91 -4.78
C VAL A 208 -25.53 -1.57 -3.61
N PRO A 209 -26.75 -1.12 -3.31
CA PRO A 209 -27.69 -1.84 -2.46
C PRO A 209 -27.89 -3.31 -2.84
N VAL A 210 -27.72 -4.25 -1.90
CA VAL A 210 -28.21 -5.62 -2.09
C VAL A 210 -29.72 -5.63 -1.85
N GLY A 211 -30.48 -5.55 -2.95
CA GLY A 211 -31.93 -5.74 -2.97
C GLY A 211 -32.31 -7.22 -3.09
N HIS A 212 -33.60 -7.54 -2.94
CA HIS A 212 -34.09 -8.90 -3.17
C HIS A 212 -33.72 -9.41 -4.56
N GLY A 213 -33.25 -10.65 -4.63
CA GLY A 213 -32.60 -11.21 -5.81
C GLY A 213 -31.08 -11.19 -5.65
N THR A 214 -30.36 -11.31 -6.77
CA THR A 214 -28.91 -11.51 -6.78
C THR A 214 -28.16 -10.37 -7.47
N TYR A 215 -27.18 -9.82 -6.78
CA TYR A 215 -26.08 -9.08 -7.39
C TYR A 215 -24.96 -10.06 -7.74
N ARG A 216 -24.67 -10.22 -9.04
CA ARG A 216 -23.69 -11.19 -9.54
C ARG A 216 -22.65 -10.50 -10.43
N ILE A 217 -21.38 -10.71 -10.13
CA ILE A 217 -20.25 -10.29 -10.96
C ILE A 217 -19.29 -11.47 -11.18
N GLY A 218 -18.42 -11.38 -12.18
CA GLY A 218 -17.45 -12.43 -12.44
C GLY A 218 -16.67 -12.23 -13.73
N SER A 219 -15.84 -13.22 -14.04
CA SER A 219 -15.08 -13.31 -15.29
C SER A 219 -15.17 -14.72 -15.88
N ARG A 220 -15.31 -14.76 -17.20
CA ARG A 220 -15.18 -15.97 -18.05
C ARG A 220 -14.09 -15.80 -19.13
N ARG A 221 -13.12 -14.90 -18.88
CA ARG A 221 -12.12 -14.46 -19.85
C ARG A 221 -10.85 -15.32 -19.86
N GLY A 222 -10.80 -16.39 -19.07
CA GLY A 222 -9.57 -17.12 -18.75
C GLY A 222 -8.62 -16.32 -17.85
N SER A 223 -9.07 -15.17 -17.35
CA SER A 223 -8.30 -14.24 -16.50
C SER A 223 -9.20 -13.61 -15.44
N SER A 224 -8.61 -13.15 -14.32
CA SER A 224 -9.33 -12.41 -13.27
C SER A 224 -9.97 -11.12 -13.79
N SER A 225 -9.35 -10.47 -14.77
CA SER A 225 -9.90 -9.44 -15.68
C SER A 225 -9.79 -7.97 -15.26
N HIS A 226 -9.79 -7.09 -16.28
CA HIS A 226 -9.95 -5.64 -16.15
C HIS A 226 -11.37 -5.23 -15.73
N GLN A 227 -12.36 -6.05 -16.11
CA GLN A 227 -13.78 -5.67 -16.09
C GLN A 227 -14.40 -5.79 -14.73
N TYR A 228 -14.03 -6.83 -13.97
CA TYR A 228 -14.37 -6.99 -12.57
C TYR A 228 -13.20 -7.65 -11.87
N ASN A 229 -12.69 -7.02 -10.82
CA ASN A 229 -11.66 -7.62 -9.98
C ASN A 229 -12.27 -8.68 -9.05
N PRO A 230 -11.56 -9.79 -8.74
CA PRO A 230 -12.05 -10.81 -7.82
C PRO A 230 -11.82 -10.42 -6.34
N GLY A 231 -12.02 -9.15 -6.01
CA GLY A 231 -12.07 -8.62 -4.66
C GLY A 231 -13.39 -7.88 -4.46
N VAL A 232 -14.15 -8.26 -3.44
CA VAL A 232 -15.50 -7.74 -3.16
C VAL A 232 -15.71 -7.49 -1.68
N ILE A 233 -16.52 -6.49 -1.35
CA ILE A 233 -16.86 -6.15 0.04
C ILE A 233 -18.37 -6.17 0.18
N LEU A 234 -18.86 -6.83 1.22
CA LEU A 234 -20.22 -6.66 1.73
C LEU A 234 -20.15 -5.77 2.96
N ALA A 235 -20.88 -4.66 2.98
CA ALA A 235 -20.77 -3.69 4.07
C ALA A 235 -22.13 -3.14 4.51
N ASP A 236 -22.23 -2.71 5.76
CA ASP A 236 -23.41 -2.00 6.26
C ASP A 236 -23.71 -0.77 5.38
N ARG A 237 -24.99 -0.43 5.21
CA ARG A 237 -25.40 0.76 4.43
C ARG A 237 -24.74 2.06 4.88
N THR A 238 -24.37 2.15 6.14
CA THR A 238 -23.76 3.34 6.75
C THR A 238 -22.24 3.24 6.87
N ALA A 239 -21.63 2.14 6.41
CA ALA A 239 -20.18 1.96 6.50
C ALA A 239 -19.44 3.02 5.67
N THR A 240 -18.33 3.52 6.23
CA THR A 240 -17.43 4.50 5.61
C THR A 240 -15.99 3.99 5.65
N GLU A 241 -15.01 4.83 5.32
CA GLU A 241 -13.59 4.49 5.53
C GLU A 241 -13.25 4.17 7.00
N GLU A 242 -13.97 4.74 7.97
CA GLU A 242 -13.55 4.72 9.39
C GLU A 242 -14.53 4.02 10.34
N VAL A 243 -15.77 3.78 9.91
CA VAL A 243 -16.81 3.19 10.77
C VAL A 243 -17.69 2.22 10.01
N GLY A 244 -18.30 1.28 10.73
CA GLY A 244 -19.28 0.33 10.21
C GLY A 244 -18.70 -1.03 9.87
N ASN A 245 -19.57 -2.03 9.82
CA ASN A 245 -19.18 -3.41 9.54
C ASN A 245 -18.92 -3.60 8.05
N CYS A 246 -17.78 -4.22 7.73
CA CYS A 246 -17.37 -4.58 6.38
C CYS A 246 -16.79 -5.99 6.38
N TYR A 247 -17.21 -6.81 5.41
CA TYR A 247 -16.74 -8.17 5.17
C TYR A 247 -16.09 -8.23 3.79
N GLY A 248 -14.80 -8.54 3.74
CA GLY A 248 -14.07 -8.71 2.49
C GLY A 248 -14.01 -10.18 2.06
N MET A 249 -14.09 -10.42 0.74
CA MET A 249 -13.60 -11.64 0.10
C MET A 249 -12.66 -11.27 -1.04
N LEU A 250 -11.45 -11.83 -1.04
CA LEU A 250 -10.45 -11.68 -2.10
C LEU A 250 -10.02 -13.06 -2.61
N PHE A 251 -10.24 -13.32 -3.90
CA PHE A 251 -9.93 -14.63 -4.49
C PHE A 251 -8.45 -14.72 -4.86
N MET A 252 -7.76 -15.73 -4.33
CA MET A 252 -6.38 -16.09 -4.68
C MET A 252 -6.33 -16.85 -6.01
N TYR A 253 -6.82 -16.23 -7.08
CA TYR A 253 -6.91 -16.88 -8.38
C TYR A 253 -6.91 -15.89 -9.54
N SER A 254 -6.18 -16.25 -10.60
CA SER A 254 -5.90 -15.37 -11.74
C SER A 254 -6.73 -15.72 -12.97
N GLY A 255 -7.73 -16.59 -12.82
CA GLY A 255 -8.61 -17.09 -13.88
C GLY A 255 -10.08 -16.68 -13.72
N ASN A 256 -10.97 -17.52 -14.23
CA ASN A 256 -12.41 -17.31 -14.15
C ASN A 256 -12.93 -17.36 -12.71
N PHE A 257 -13.82 -16.45 -12.35
CA PHE A 257 -14.43 -16.39 -11.03
C PHE A 257 -15.88 -15.91 -11.10
N VAL A 258 -16.62 -16.15 -10.02
CA VAL A 258 -17.93 -15.56 -9.77
C VAL A 258 -18.01 -15.11 -8.31
N CYS A 259 -18.71 -14.01 -8.10
CA CYS A 259 -19.16 -13.54 -6.79
C CYS A 259 -20.66 -13.26 -6.84
N GLU A 260 -21.37 -13.73 -5.83
CA GLU A 260 -22.83 -13.63 -5.72
C GLU A 260 -23.20 -13.09 -4.34
N ALA A 261 -23.95 -12.00 -4.31
CA ALA A 261 -24.60 -11.46 -3.11
C ALA A 261 -26.11 -11.48 -3.33
N GLU A 262 -26.81 -12.37 -2.64
CA GLU A 262 -28.25 -12.59 -2.78
C GLU A 262 -28.97 -12.18 -1.51
N ARG A 263 -30.02 -11.36 -1.63
CA ARG A 263 -31.00 -11.18 -0.56
C ARG A 263 -32.23 -12.01 -0.84
N ASP A 264 -32.51 -12.96 0.04
CA ASP A 264 -33.54 -13.97 -0.16
C ASP A 264 -34.95 -13.49 0.24
N GLN A 265 -35.92 -14.39 0.16
CA GLN A 265 -37.32 -14.14 0.53
C GLN A 265 -37.56 -13.83 2.02
N PHE A 266 -36.60 -14.15 2.89
CA PHE A 266 -36.65 -13.95 4.34
C PHE A 266 -35.85 -12.74 4.81
N ASN A 267 -35.29 -11.95 3.88
CA ASN A 267 -34.34 -10.85 4.14
C ASN A 267 -32.99 -11.31 4.69
N GLN A 268 -32.63 -12.57 4.51
CA GLN A 268 -31.28 -13.04 4.75
C GLN A 268 -30.40 -12.67 3.56
N THR A 269 -29.10 -12.57 3.78
CA THR A 269 -28.12 -12.27 2.73
C THR A 269 -27.10 -13.38 2.61
N ARG A 270 -27.01 -14.01 1.44
CA ARG A 270 -25.98 -15.01 1.12
C ARG A 270 -24.91 -14.38 0.24
N PHE A 271 -23.66 -14.42 0.69
CA PHE A 271 -22.51 -13.82 0.03
C PHE A 271 -21.45 -14.89 -0.24
N GLN A 272 -21.13 -15.14 -1.50
CA GLN A 272 -20.32 -16.29 -1.93
C GLN A 272 -19.33 -15.92 -3.02
N MET A 273 -18.19 -16.62 -3.05
CA MET A 273 -17.13 -16.40 -4.03
C MET A 273 -16.38 -17.69 -4.36
N GLY A 274 -16.01 -17.85 -5.64
CA GLY A 274 -15.07 -18.87 -6.10
C GLY A 274 -15.04 -18.98 -7.62
N LEU A 275 -14.83 -20.18 -8.14
CA LEU A 275 -14.74 -20.42 -9.59
C LEU A 275 -16.05 -20.13 -10.30
N SER A 276 -15.96 -19.58 -11.51
CA SER A 276 -17.13 -19.41 -12.38
C SER A 276 -17.73 -20.75 -12.75
N ASP A 277 -19.06 -20.83 -12.74
CA ASP A 277 -19.85 -21.95 -13.25
C ASP A 277 -20.01 -21.91 -14.79
N GLU A 278 -19.63 -20.80 -15.42
CA GLU A 278 -19.61 -20.65 -16.88
C GLU A 278 -18.32 -21.23 -17.48
N LEU A 279 -18.47 -22.01 -18.56
CA LEU A 279 -17.36 -22.74 -19.20
C LEU A 279 -16.64 -23.72 -18.26
N PHE A 280 -17.31 -24.14 -17.18
CA PHE A 280 -16.77 -25.04 -16.18
C PHE A 280 -17.56 -26.35 -16.12
N ALA A 281 -16.84 -27.45 -16.30
CA ALA A 281 -17.31 -28.82 -16.15
C ALA A 281 -16.08 -29.71 -15.93
N TYR A 282 -15.64 -29.80 -14.68
CA TYR A 282 -14.37 -30.45 -14.36
C TYR A 282 -14.56 -31.95 -14.06
N PRO A 283 -13.98 -32.86 -14.86
CA PRO A 283 -14.07 -34.28 -14.61
C PRO A 283 -13.19 -34.68 -13.43
N VAL A 284 -13.73 -35.44 -12.48
CA VAL A 284 -12.98 -36.01 -11.34
C VAL A 284 -13.11 -37.51 -11.39
N ALA A 285 -12.03 -38.18 -11.81
CA ALA A 285 -11.97 -39.64 -11.90
C ALA A 285 -12.12 -40.29 -10.52
N ALA A 286 -12.46 -41.58 -10.48
CA ALA A 286 -12.53 -42.36 -9.25
C ALA A 286 -11.23 -42.27 -8.45
N GLY A 287 -11.32 -41.89 -7.17
CA GLY A 287 -10.19 -41.69 -6.27
C GLY A 287 -9.40 -40.40 -6.48
N ALA A 288 -9.74 -39.58 -7.50
CA ALA A 288 -9.10 -38.30 -7.74
C ALA A 288 -9.73 -37.17 -6.91
N GLU A 289 -9.00 -36.07 -6.84
CA GLU A 289 -9.36 -34.87 -6.08
C GLU A 289 -9.36 -33.65 -7.01
N PHE A 290 -10.27 -32.72 -6.74
CA PHE A 290 -10.33 -31.39 -7.32
C PHE A 290 -10.21 -30.36 -6.21
N THR A 291 -9.38 -29.33 -6.40
CA THR A 291 -9.12 -28.31 -5.39
C THR A 291 -9.58 -26.93 -5.87
N THR A 292 -10.41 -26.24 -5.11
CA THR A 292 -10.75 -24.84 -5.41
C THR A 292 -9.61 -23.90 -4.99
N PRO A 293 -9.38 -22.79 -5.71
CA PRO A 293 -8.48 -21.75 -5.23
C PRO A 293 -8.95 -21.15 -3.90
N GLU A 294 -8.05 -20.52 -3.17
CA GLU A 294 -8.36 -19.96 -1.85
C GLU A 294 -9.11 -18.61 -1.95
N VAL A 295 -9.99 -18.33 -0.99
CA VAL A 295 -10.53 -16.99 -0.72
C VAL A 295 -9.95 -16.49 0.60
N ILE A 296 -9.39 -15.27 0.59
CA ILE A 296 -8.95 -14.55 1.79
C ILE A 296 -10.11 -13.72 2.31
N MET A 297 -10.58 -14.01 3.51
CA MET A 297 -11.65 -13.26 4.18
C MET A 297 -11.08 -12.45 5.34
N THR A 298 -11.63 -11.25 5.52
CA THR A 298 -11.37 -10.43 6.70
C THR A 298 -12.60 -9.61 7.04
N TYR A 299 -12.63 -9.07 8.25
CA TYR A 299 -13.73 -8.31 8.81
C TYR A 299 -13.20 -7.08 9.55
N SER A 300 -13.92 -5.98 9.39
CA SER A 300 -13.68 -4.72 10.09
C SER A 300 -14.99 -4.17 10.63
N ASP A 301 -14.97 -3.78 11.90
CA ASP A 301 -15.98 -2.96 12.58
C ASP A 301 -15.68 -1.46 12.48
N GLN A 302 -14.54 -1.10 11.88
CA GLN A 302 -14.00 0.26 11.78
C GLN A 302 -13.82 0.68 10.32
N GLY A 303 -14.77 0.30 9.46
CA GLY A 303 -14.84 0.75 8.07
C GLY A 303 -13.78 0.15 7.13
N PHE A 304 -13.75 0.70 5.91
CA PHE A 304 -12.94 0.19 4.80
C PHE A 304 -11.43 0.36 4.99
N ALA A 305 -10.97 1.40 5.70
CA ALA A 305 -9.55 1.66 5.84
C ALA A 305 -8.86 0.55 6.64
N LYS A 306 -9.47 0.10 7.77
CA LYS A 306 -8.95 -1.03 8.54
C LYS A 306 -9.00 -2.33 7.75
N LEU A 307 -10.10 -2.58 7.03
CA LEU A 307 -10.26 -3.74 6.15
C LEU A 307 -9.13 -3.81 5.10
N SER A 308 -8.87 -2.70 4.41
CA SER A 308 -7.79 -2.62 3.42
C SER A 308 -6.42 -2.88 4.04
N ARG A 309 -6.12 -2.30 5.20
CA ARG A 309 -4.83 -2.53 5.88
C ARG A 309 -4.63 -3.99 6.29
N GLN A 310 -5.69 -4.70 6.70
CA GLN A 310 -5.62 -6.16 6.95
C GLN A 310 -5.22 -6.91 5.68
N TYR A 311 -5.83 -6.61 4.53
CA TYR A 311 -5.43 -7.19 3.24
C TYR A 311 -4.02 -6.80 2.83
N HIS A 312 -3.62 -5.53 2.98
CA HIS A 312 -2.30 -5.04 2.62
C HIS A 312 -1.21 -5.79 3.40
N ASN A 313 -1.38 -5.92 4.71
CA ASN A 313 -0.47 -6.68 5.56
C ASN A 313 -0.44 -8.16 5.17
N CYS A 314 -1.60 -8.77 4.89
CA CYS A 314 -1.67 -10.17 4.45
C CYS A 314 -0.95 -10.39 3.11
N ILE A 315 -1.13 -9.49 2.14
CA ILE A 315 -0.52 -9.62 0.82
C ILE A 315 1.01 -9.51 0.93
N LEU A 316 1.50 -8.51 1.66
CA LEU A 316 2.95 -8.31 1.83
C LEU A 316 3.58 -9.48 2.58
N ASN A 317 3.01 -9.87 3.72
CA ASN A 317 3.71 -10.75 4.65
C ASN A 317 3.34 -12.24 4.49
N HIS A 318 2.25 -12.55 3.79
CA HIS A 318 1.69 -13.92 3.74
C HIS A 318 1.23 -14.34 2.34
N VAL A 319 1.40 -13.51 1.30
CA VAL A 319 1.13 -13.88 -0.11
C VAL A 319 2.39 -13.74 -0.94
N CYS A 320 2.91 -12.51 -1.07
CA CYS A 320 4.11 -12.25 -1.83
C CYS A 320 5.30 -13.03 -1.25
N LYS A 321 6.18 -13.49 -2.15
CA LYS A 321 7.38 -14.26 -1.80
C LYS A 321 8.63 -13.57 -2.31
N GLY A 322 9.76 -13.93 -1.70
CA GLY A 322 11.08 -13.44 -2.08
C GLY A 322 11.51 -12.19 -1.33
N ARG A 323 12.81 -11.91 -1.36
CA ARG A 323 13.42 -10.79 -0.64
C ARG A 323 12.92 -9.42 -1.12
N GLN A 324 12.47 -9.33 -2.37
CA GLN A 324 12.07 -8.10 -3.06
C GLN A 324 10.81 -7.46 -2.46
N VAL A 325 10.10 -8.17 -1.57
CA VAL A 325 8.94 -7.65 -0.85
C VAL A 325 9.34 -6.56 0.15
N HIS A 326 10.43 -6.77 0.90
CA HIS A 326 10.88 -5.89 2.00
C HIS A 326 12.22 -5.19 1.70
N THR A 327 12.63 -5.15 0.43
CA THR A 327 13.81 -4.41 -0.01
C THR A 327 13.44 -3.33 -0.99
N ASN A 328 14.20 -2.23 -0.98
CA ASN A 328 14.08 -1.17 -1.97
C ASN A 328 14.26 -1.74 -3.39
N ARG A 329 13.37 -1.33 -4.28
CA ARG A 329 13.32 -1.82 -5.67
C ARG A 329 13.97 -0.81 -6.61
N PRO A 330 14.61 -1.26 -7.71
CA PRO A 330 15.19 -0.35 -8.68
C PRO A 330 14.11 0.57 -9.28
N ILE A 331 14.36 1.88 -9.29
CA ILE A 331 13.53 2.82 -10.04
C ILE A 331 13.89 2.64 -11.51
N LEU A 332 12.91 2.25 -12.33
CA LEU A 332 13.13 1.85 -13.71
C LEU A 332 12.67 2.90 -14.72
N ILE A 333 13.24 2.83 -15.93
CA ILE A 333 12.69 3.43 -17.14
C ILE A 333 12.32 2.34 -18.13
N ASN A 334 11.07 2.32 -18.61
CA ASN A 334 10.58 1.35 -19.59
C ASN A 334 10.53 1.96 -20.99
N SER A 335 10.89 1.18 -22.01
CA SER A 335 11.00 1.66 -23.40
C SER A 335 9.69 1.74 -24.17
N TRP A 336 8.58 1.19 -23.66
CA TRP A 336 7.33 1.03 -24.42
C TRP A 336 6.74 2.35 -24.91
N GLU A 337 6.25 3.23 -24.04
CA GLU A 337 5.77 4.55 -24.50
C GLU A 337 6.91 5.46 -25.00
N ALA A 338 8.18 5.14 -24.69
CA ALA A 338 9.34 5.91 -25.14
C ALA A 338 9.67 5.70 -26.64
N ALA A 339 9.44 4.50 -27.18
CA ALA A 339 9.83 4.14 -28.55
C ALA A 339 8.84 3.20 -29.28
N TYR A 340 7.89 2.60 -28.58
CA TYR A 340 7.05 1.50 -29.05
C TYR A 340 7.93 0.42 -29.72
N PHE A 341 7.65 0.10 -30.99
CA PHE A 341 8.44 -0.85 -31.76
C PHE A 341 9.64 -0.21 -32.50
N ASP A 342 9.73 1.12 -32.55
CA ASP A 342 10.72 1.85 -33.34
C ASP A 342 11.99 2.15 -32.51
N PHE A 343 12.74 1.08 -32.24
CA PHE A 343 14.03 1.16 -31.55
C PHE A 343 15.04 0.16 -32.13
N ASP A 344 16.31 0.43 -31.87
CA ASP A 344 17.42 -0.50 -32.06
C ASP A 344 18.26 -0.63 -30.77
N GLY A 345 19.33 -1.42 -30.82
CA GLY A 345 20.21 -1.60 -29.65
C GLY A 345 20.89 -0.31 -29.21
N ASP A 346 21.19 0.60 -30.13
CA ASP A 346 21.80 1.90 -29.80
C ASP A 346 20.80 2.80 -29.08
N THR A 347 19.53 2.80 -29.51
CA THR A 347 18.42 3.50 -28.86
C THR A 347 18.25 3.07 -27.40
N ILE A 348 18.31 1.77 -27.11
CA ILE A 348 18.22 1.24 -25.73
C ILE A 348 19.43 1.64 -24.89
N VAL A 349 20.64 1.65 -25.47
CA VAL A 349 21.85 2.10 -24.77
C VAL A 349 21.82 3.60 -24.52
N ASP A 350 21.27 4.40 -25.43
CA ASP A 350 21.11 5.84 -25.22
C ASP A 350 20.05 6.13 -24.15
N LEU A 351 18.97 5.35 -24.08
CA LEU A 351 18.02 5.40 -22.97
C LEU A 351 18.70 5.05 -21.64
N ALA A 352 19.58 4.05 -21.62
CA ALA A 352 20.38 3.70 -20.44
C ALA A 352 21.36 4.81 -20.02
N LYS A 353 22.00 5.51 -20.97
CA LYS A 353 22.84 6.68 -20.68
C LYS A 353 22.02 7.81 -20.03
N GLN A 354 20.88 8.15 -20.62
CA GLN A 354 19.99 9.18 -20.05
C GLN A 354 19.46 8.78 -18.67
N ALA A 355 19.14 7.50 -18.47
CA ALA A 355 18.75 6.97 -17.17
C ALA A 355 19.86 7.17 -16.13
N ALA A 356 21.10 6.79 -16.47
CA ALA A 356 22.27 6.96 -15.59
C ALA A 356 22.52 8.44 -15.24
N GLU A 357 22.45 9.34 -16.22
CA GLU A 357 22.63 10.80 -16.04
C GLU A 357 21.58 11.43 -15.11
N LEU A 358 20.38 10.86 -15.04
CA LEU A 358 19.30 11.28 -14.15
C LEU A 358 19.35 10.57 -12.80
N GLY A 359 20.05 9.43 -12.70
CA GLY A 359 20.12 8.60 -11.51
C GLY A 359 19.01 7.55 -11.41
N ILE A 360 18.43 7.13 -12.53
CA ILE A 360 17.51 5.98 -12.63
C ILE A 360 18.30 4.68 -12.59
N ASP A 361 17.79 3.64 -11.92
CA ASP A 361 18.56 2.44 -11.57
C ASP A 361 18.55 1.35 -12.65
N MET A 362 17.53 1.33 -13.52
CA MET A 362 17.29 0.23 -14.47
C MET A 362 16.64 0.71 -15.77
N VAL A 363 17.02 0.11 -16.89
CA VAL A 363 16.28 0.21 -18.16
C VAL A 363 15.57 -1.12 -18.45
N VAL A 364 14.32 -1.06 -18.88
CA VAL A 364 13.53 -2.22 -19.31
C VAL A 364 13.28 -2.12 -20.81
N MET A 365 13.78 -3.12 -21.56
CA MET A 365 13.49 -3.27 -22.98
C MET A 365 12.14 -4.00 -23.14
N ASP A 366 11.11 -3.25 -23.54
CA ASP A 366 9.74 -3.74 -23.71
C ASP A 366 9.52 -4.43 -25.07
N ASP A 367 8.27 -4.70 -25.49
CA ASP A 367 7.92 -5.47 -26.70
C ASP A 367 8.65 -4.96 -27.97
N GLY A 368 9.08 -5.89 -28.83
CA GLY A 368 9.72 -5.60 -30.11
C GLY A 368 11.14 -6.12 -30.31
N TRP A 369 11.75 -6.79 -29.32
CA TRP A 369 13.14 -7.22 -29.35
C TRP A 369 13.39 -8.63 -29.95
N PHE A 370 12.34 -9.41 -30.15
CA PHE A 370 12.40 -10.83 -30.54
C PHE A 370 11.87 -11.07 -31.96
N GLY A 371 12.16 -12.26 -32.50
CA GLY A 371 11.66 -12.71 -33.80
C GLY A 371 11.87 -11.66 -34.90
N LYS A 372 10.76 -11.22 -35.50
CA LYS A 372 10.69 -10.09 -36.44
C LYS A 372 9.68 -9.03 -35.98
N ARG A 373 9.54 -8.87 -34.66
CA ARG A 373 8.53 -8.06 -33.96
C ARG A 373 8.77 -6.55 -34.14
N ASN A 374 8.33 -6.01 -35.28
CA ASN A 374 8.35 -4.57 -35.58
C ASN A 374 6.97 -3.91 -35.50
N ASP A 375 5.95 -4.72 -35.24
CA ASP A 375 4.58 -4.37 -34.89
C ASP A 375 3.99 -5.51 -34.04
N ASP A 376 2.72 -5.39 -33.66
CA ASP A 376 2.03 -6.41 -32.85
C ASP A 376 1.36 -7.54 -33.67
N ASN A 377 1.69 -7.69 -34.97
CA ASN A 377 1.02 -8.63 -35.87
C ASN A 377 1.77 -9.96 -36.12
N SER A 378 2.96 -10.14 -35.54
CA SER A 378 3.80 -11.33 -35.78
C SER A 378 4.67 -11.70 -34.58
N SER A 379 5.33 -12.87 -34.65
CA SER A 379 6.45 -13.28 -33.79
C SER A 379 6.15 -13.75 -32.36
N LEU A 380 4.96 -13.56 -31.77
CA LEU A 380 4.69 -14.20 -30.47
C LEU A 380 4.82 -15.73 -30.60
N GLY A 381 5.54 -16.35 -29.66
CA GLY A 381 5.98 -17.74 -29.71
C GLY A 381 7.44 -17.93 -30.20
N ASP A 382 7.95 -16.98 -30.98
CA ASP A 382 9.32 -16.98 -31.53
C ASP A 382 10.29 -16.24 -30.61
N TRP A 383 10.52 -16.80 -29.42
CA TRP A 383 11.40 -16.25 -28.39
C TRP A 383 12.90 -16.47 -28.70
N PHE A 384 13.37 -15.85 -29.78
CA PHE A 384 14.78 -15.66 -30.10
C PHE A 384 15.05 -14.19 -30.42
N VAL A 385 16.27 -13.72 -30.16
CA VAL A 385 16.64 -12.30 -30.27
C VAL A 385 16.65 -11.85 -31.73
N ASN A 386 16.07 -10.69 -32.03
CA ASN A 386 16.21 -10.03 -33.32
C ASN A 386 17.55 -9.28 -33.39
N GLU A 387 18.65 -10.01 -33.60
CA GLU A 387 20.00 -9.42 -33.60
C GLU A 387 20.22 -8.36 -34.68
N LYS A 388 19.45 -8.43 -35.78
CA LYS A 388 19.48 -7.38 -36.82
C LYS A 388 18.97 -6.05 -36.28
N LYS A 389 17.91 -6.08 -35.46
CA LYS A 389 17.36 -4.89 -34.80
C LYS A 389 18.26 -4.40 -33.67
N LEU A 390 18.82 -5.31 -32.87
CA LEU A 390 19.68 -4.93 -31.75
C LEU A 390 21.12 -4.59 -32.16
N GLY A 391 21.51 -4.86 -33.40
CA GLY A 391 22.88 -4.63 -33.88
C GLY A 391 23.92 -5.58 -33.25
N GLY A 392 23.49 -6.71 -32.69
CA GLY A 392 24.31 -7.67 -31.97
C GLY A 392 23.48 -8.65 -31.14
N THR A 393 24.17 -9.49 -30.36
CA THR A 393 23.52 -10.43 -29.42
C THR A 393 22.89 -9.69 -28.24
N LEU A 394 21.91 -10.29 -27.57
CA LEU A 394 21.31 -9.70 -26.35
C LEU A 394 22.34 -9.57 -25.22
N GLY A 395 23.22 -10.55 -25.04
CA GLY A 395 24.31 -10.47 -24.06
C GLY A 395 25.20 -9.23 -24.25
N GLN A 396 25.58 -8.92 -25.49
CA GLN A 396 26.35 -7.71 -25.81
C GLN A 396 25.56 -6.42 -25.53
N LEU A 397 24.24 -6.40 -25.78
CA LEU A 397 23.41 -5.25 -25.43
C LEU A 397 23.37 -5.05 -23.90
N ILE A 398 23.18 -6.13 -23.13
CA ILE A 398 23.16 -6.08 -21.67
C ILE A 398 24.50 -5.55 -21.13
N GLU A 399 25.63 -6.03 -21.65
CA GLU A 399 26.96 -5.53 -21.28
C GLU A 399 27.10 -4.02 -21.54
N ARG A 400 26.63 -3.55 -22.70
CA ARG A 400 26.66 -2.11 -23.05
C ARG A 400 25.78 -1.26 -22.16
N VAL A 401 24.62 -1.77 -21.73
CA VAL A 401 23.73 -1.11 -20.76
C VAL A 401 24.36 -1.07 -19.38
N ASN A 402 24.83 -2.22 -18.88
CA ASN A 402 25.47 -2.30 -17.56
C ASN A 402 26.74 -1.45 -17.49
N ALA A 403 27.46 -1.27 -18.61
CA ALA A 403 28.59 -0.34 -18.70
C ALA A 403 28.22 1.14 -18.49
N GLN A 404 26.94 1.52 -18.63
CA GLN A 404 26.44 2.85 -18.23
C GLN A 404 26.14 2.95 -16.73
N GLY A 405 26.21 1.84 -15.98
CA GLY A 405 25.94 1.80 -14.54
C GLY A 405 24.48 1.54 -14.16
N VAL A 406 23.62 1.13 -15.11
CA VAL A 406 22.21 0.78 -14.85
C VAL A 406 21.94 -0.70 -15.08
N LYS A 407 20.96 -1.23 -14.35
CA LYS A 407 20.48 -2.61 -14.47
C LYS A 407 19.67 -2.80 -15.77
N PHE A 408 19.44 -4.06 -16.12
CA PHE A 408 18.67 -4.41 -17.31
C PHE A 408 17.46 -5.29 -16.96
N GLY A 409 16.31 -4.96 -17.55
CA GLY A 409 15.10 -5.75 -17.52
C GLY A 409 14.54 -6.00 -18.93
N ILE A 410 13.69 -7.01 -19.07
CA ILE A 410 13.13 -7.43 -20.37
C ILE A 410 11.65 -7.79 -20.28
N TRP A 411 10.91 -7.57 -21.38
CA TRP A 411 9.51 -7.97 -21.50
C TRP A 411 9.34 -9.34 -22.17
N ILE A 412 8.35 -10.11 -21.74
CA ILE A 412 7.92 -11.39 -22.35
C ILE A 412 6.39 -11.54 -22.31
N GLU A 413 5.81 -12.33 -23.23
CA GLU A 413 4.38 -12.71 -23.26
C GLU A 413 4.23 -14.21 -23.59
N PRO A 414 4.65 -15.10 -22.66
CA PRO A 414 4.89 -16.52 -22.98
C PRO A 414 3.61 -17.31 -23.31
N GLU A 415 2.44 -16.77 -23.00
CA GLU A 415 1.15 -17.45 -23.13
C GLU A 415 0.54 -17.35 -24.53
N MET A 416 1.20 -16.69 -25.47
CA MET A 416 0.60 -16.27 -26.75
C MET A 416 1.40 -16.72 -27.96
N VAL A 417 0.70 -16.75 -29.10
CA VAL A 417 1.27 -17.06 -30.41
C VAL A 417 0.60 -16.22 -31.50
N ASN A 418 1.38 -15.73 -32.47
CA ASN A 418 0.83 -15.16 -33.70
C ASN A 418 0.78 -16.22 -34.80
N GLU A 419 -0.22 -16.15 -35.69
CA GLU A 419 -0.28 -17.03 -36.87
C GLU A 419 0.96 -16.84 -37.77
N ASP A 420 1.48 -15.61 -37.86
CA ASP A 420 2.78 -15.33 -38.47
C ASP A 420 3.93 -15.47 -37.46
N SER A 421 4.19 -16.72 -37.06
CA SER A 421 5.35 -17.14 -36.27
C SER A 421 5.87 -18.49 -36.77
N ASP A 422 7.15 -18.77 -36.56
CA ASP A 422 7.72 -20.10 -36.84
C ASP A 422 7.07 -21.14 -35.94
N LEU A 423 6.83 -20.82 -34.66
CA LEU A 423 6.12 -21.70 -33.74
C LEU A 423 4.75 -22.14 -34.28
N TYR A 424 3.93 -21.21 -34.78
CA TYR A 424 2.60 -21.57 -35.30
C TYR A 424 2.68 -22.33 -36.62
N ARG A 425 3.66 -22.04 -37.48
CA ARG A 425 3.88 -22.80 -38.73
C ARG A 425 4.25 -24.26 -38.43
N GLU A 426 5.05 -24.49 -37.39
CA GLU A 426 5.47 -25.83 -36.95
C GLU A 426 4.37 -26.55 -36.14
N HIS A 427 3.70 -25.82 -35.26
CA HIS A 427 2.75 -26.33 -34.28
C HIS A 427 1.46 -25.52 -34.22
N PRO A 428 0.63 -25.51 -35.30
CA PRO A 428 -0.63 -24.77 -35.30
C PRO A 428 -1.63 -25.34 -34.27
N ASP A 429 -1.49 -26.61 -33.90
CA ASP A 429 -2.32 -27.29 -32.89
C ASP A 429 -2.05 -26.83 -31.45
N TRP A 430 -0.93 -26.13 -31.20
CA TRP A 430 -0.63 -25.61 -29.87
C TRP A 430 -1.42 -24.35 -29.53
N ALA A 431 -2.01 -23.68 -30.53
CA ALA A 431 -2.95 -22.60 -30.29
C ALA A 431 -4.29 -23.15 -29.74
N LEU A 432 -4.85 -22.46 -28.76
CA LEU A 432 -6.15 -22.77 -28.19
C LEU A 432 -7.25 -22.48 -29.23
N THR A 433 -7.75 -23.53 -29.86
CA THR A 433 -8.75 -23.46 -30.94
C THR A 433 -9.81 -24.54 -30.80
N ILE A 434 -10.98 -24.34 -31.41
CA ILE A 434 -11.99 -25.38 -31.55
C ILE A 434 -11.77 -26.07 -32.90
N PRO A 435 -11.54 -27.41 -32.94
CA PRO A 435 -11.34 -28.13 -34.19
C PRO A 435 -12.46 -27.85 -35.21
N GLY A 436 -12.08 -27.48 -36.43
CA GLY A 436 -13.01 -27.16 -37.51
C GLY A 436 -13.60 -25.75 -37.48
N ARG A 437 -13.19 -24.89 -36.54
CA ARG A 437 -13.61 -23.49 -36.44
C ARG A 437 -12.40 -22.56 -36.50
N MET A 438 -12.50 -21.51 -37.32
CA MET A 438 -11.50 -20.44 -37.33
C MET A 438 -11.53 -19.69 -35.99
N PRO A 439 -10.38 -19.53 -35.30
CA PRO A 439 -10.36 -18.96 -33.95
C PRO A 439 -10.60 -17.46 -33.96
N ILE A 440 -11.11 -16.94 -32.84
CA ILE A 440 -11.24 -15.52 -32.59
C ILE A 440 -9.85 -14.93 -32.38
N ARG A 441 -9.53 -13.85 -33.09
CA ARG A 441 -8.31 -13.06 -32.92
C ARG A 441 -8.59 -11.80 -32.11
N SER A 442 -7.67 -11.44 -31.24
CA SER A 442 -7.66 -10.20 -30.46
C SER A 442 -6.21 -9.72 -30.40
N ARG A 443 -5.93 -8.45 -30.71
CA ARG A 443 -4.58 -7.94 -31.03
C ARG A 443 -3.83 -8.81 -32.07
N ASN A 444 -4.58 -9.38 -33.01
CA ASN A 444 -4.08 -10.29 -34.05
C ASN A 444 -3.23 -11.48 -33.55
N GLN A 445 -3.48 -11.95 -32.32
CA GLN A 445 -2.80 -13.09 -31.69
C GLN A 445 -3.80 -14.12 -31.15
N LEU A 446 -3.30 -15.32 -30.82
CA LEU A 446 -4.01 -16.45 -30.21
C LEU A 446 -3.37 -16.83 -28.87
N LEU A 447 -4.12 -17.49 -27.99
CA LEU A 447 -3.55 -18.12 -26.79
C LEU A 447 -2.87 -19.43 -27.19
N LEU A 448 -1.75 -19.75 -26.55
CA LEU A 448 -1.23 -21.10 -26.48
C LEU A 448 -2.04 -21.93 -25.47
N ASP A 449 -2.21 -23.22 -25.73
CA ASP A 449 -2.89 -24.12 -24.81
C ASP A 449 -1.96 -24.52 -23.65
N PHE A 450 -1.89 -23.66 -22.63
CA PHE A 450 -1.10 -23.89 -21.43
C PHE A 450 -1.61 -25.05 -20.56
N SER A 451 -2.77 -25.66 -20.84
CA SER A 451 -3.15 -26.91 -20.16
C SER A 451 -2.20 -28.08 -20.54
N ARG A 452 -1.59 -28.01 -21.73
CA ARG A 452 -0.70 -29.02 -22.28
C ARG A 452 0.74 -28.82 -21.82
N LYS A 453 1.34 -29.86 -21.24
CA LYS A 453 2.70 -29.82 -20.67
C LYS A 453 3.77 -29.54 -21.72
N GLU A 454 3.66 -30.17 -22.90
CA GLU A 454 4.63 -30.03 -23.99
C GLU A 454 4.72 -28.59 -24.52
N VAL A 455 3.60 -27.87 -24.55
CA VAL A 455 3.53 -26.46 -24.95
C VAL A 455 4.29 -25.60 -23.95
N ARG A 456 4.00 -25.78 -22.65
CA ARG A 456 4.66 -25.03 -21.58
C ARG A 456 6.16 -25.29 -21.53
N GLU A 457 6.58 -26.54 -21.67
CA GLU A 457 8.00 -26.92 -21.58
C GLU A 457 8.83 -26.34 -22.73
N GLU A 458 8.32 -26.32 -23.95
CA GLU A 458 9.03 -25.70 -25.08
C GLU A 458 9.13 -24.18 -24.92
N ILE A 459 8.05 -23.50 -24.52
CA ILE A 459 8.11 -22.05 -24.26
C ILE A 459 9.05 -21.74 -23.10
N LEU A 460 8.97 -22.48 -21.98
CA LEU A 460 9.84 -22.28 -20.84
C LEU A 460 11.31 -22.44 -21.22
N LYS A 461 11.63 -23.45 -22.05
CA LYS A 461 12.99 -23.65 -22.57
C LYS A 461 13.47 -22.45 -23.39
N ARG A 462 12.63 -21.91 -24.28
CA ARG A 462 12.99 -20.72 -25.08
C ARG A 462 13.21 -19.49 -24.21
N ILE A 463 12.31 -19.23 -23.25
CA ILE A 463 12.46 -18.12 -22.30
C ILE A 463 13.71 -18.27 -21.43
N CYS A 464 13.99 -19.46 -20.88
CA CYS A 464 15.21 -19.69 -20.12
C CYS A 464 16.47 -19.44 -20.96
N ALA A 465 16.47 -19.82 -22.23
CA ALA A 465 17.60 -19.57 -23.13
C ALA A 465 17.84 -18.07 -23.39
N ILE A 466 16.84 -17.21 -23.22
CA ILE A 466 16.98 -15.75 -23.24
C ILE A 466 17.55 -15.24 -21.92
N LEU A 467 16.96 -15.69 -20.80
CA LEU A 467 17.36 -15.27 -19.46
C LEU A 467 18.80 -15.68 -19.11
N ASP A 468 19.29 -16.78 -19.68
CA ASP A 468 20.65 -17.27 -19.48
C ASP A 468 21.72 -16.50 -20.30
N GLN A 469 21.35 -15.52 -21.15
CA GLN A 469 22.31 -14.80 -22.00
C GLN A 469 23.08 -13.67 -21.29
N GLY A 470 22.63 -13.22 -20.11
CA GLY A 470 23.27 -12.11 -19.42
C GLY A 470 22.62 -11.77 -18.08
N ASN A 471 23.07 -10.67 -17.48
CA ASN A 471 22.57 -10.19 -16.19
C ASN A 471 21.21 -9.46 -16.33
N ILE A 472 20.15 -10.24 -16.55
CA ILE A 472 18.76 -9.75 -16.54
C ILE A 472 18.26 -9.81 -15.10
N GLU A 473 17.96 -8.66 -14.50
CA GLU A 473 17.53 -8.55 -13.10
C GLU A 473 16.01 -8.35 -12.95
N TYR A 474 15.31 -8.14 -14.08
CA TYR A 474 13.89 -7.87 -14.09
C TYR A 474 13.18 -8.46 -15.32
N ILE A 475 11.96 -8.96 -15.12
CA ILE A 475 11.06 -9.41 -16.18
C ILE A 475 9.72 -8.70 -16.04
N LYS A 476 9.21 -8.11 -17.11
CA LYS A 476 7.79 -7.78 -17.25
C LYS A 476 7.10 -8.92 -18.00
N TRP A 477 6.29 -9.71 -17.30
CA TRP A 477 5.49 -10.78 -17.88
C TRP A 477 4.13 -10.22 -18.28
N ASP A 478 3.81 -10.21 -19.56
CA ASP A 478 2.55 -9.68 -20.09
C ASP A 478 1.60 -10.75 -20.65
N MET A 479 0.35 -10.36 -20.90
CA MET A 479 -0.74 -11.18 -21.43
C MET A 479 -1.85 -10.28 -22.01
N ASN A 480 -1.88 -10.12 -23.34
CA ASN A 480 -2.59 -9.03 -24.01
C ASN A 480 -3.96 -9.40 -24.62
N ARG A 481 -4.56 -10.56 -24.28
CA ARG A 481 -5.92 -10.88 -24.71
C ARG A 481 -6.65 -11.87 -23.82
N SER A 482 -7.98 -11.80 -23.81
CA SER A 482 -8.82 -12.83 -23.16
C SER A 482 -8.81 -14.17 -23.93
N MET A 483 -9.02 -15.25 -23.19
CA MET A 483 -9.33 -16.58 -23.72
C MET A 483 -10.64 -16.55 -24.52
N ALA A 484 -10.61 -17.23 -25.66
CA ALA A 484 -11.76 -17.55 -26.48
C ALA A 484 -11.60 -18.98 -26.99
N ASP A 485 -12.58 -19.48 -27.77
CA ASP A 485 -12.47 -20.78 -28.43
C ASP A 485 -12.19 -21.95 -27.46
N VAL A 486 -12.76 -21.87 -26.24
CA VAL A 486 -12.67 -22.90 -25.21
C VAL A 486 -13.34 -24.19 -25.71
N TYR A 487 -12.55 -25.25 -25.86
CA TYR A 487 -13.01 -26.51 -26.46
C TYR A 487 -13.55 -27.54 -25.44
N ALA A 488 -13.25 -27.38 -24.14
CA ALA A 488 -13.75 -28.26 -23.08
C ALA A 488 -13.85 -27.54 -21.72
N GLY A 489 -14.67 -28.08 -20.81
CA GLY A 489 -15.01 -27.44 -19.53
C GLY A 489 -13.93 -27.50 -18.44
N ASN A 490 -12.87 -28.28 -18.63
CA ASN A 490 -11.69 -28.31 -17.75
C ASN A 490 -10.63 -27.28 -18.16
N VAL A 491 -10.61 -26.89 -19.44
CA VAL A 491 -9.55 -26.07 -20.06
C VAL A 491 -9.32 -24.74 -19.34
N PRO A 492 -10.34 -23.94 -18.97
CA PRO A 492 -10.08 -22.67 -18.28
C PRO A 492 -9.38 -22.83 -16.93
N TYR A 493 -9.61 -23.94 -16.22
CA TYR A 493 -8.95 -24.23 -14.95
C TYR A 493 -7.55 -24.80 -15.17
N ASP A 494 -7.40 -25.81 -16.04
CA ASP A 494 -6.11 -26.43 -16.32
C ASP A 494 -5.13 -25.47 -17.01
N TYR A 495 -5.62 -24.51 -17.80
CA TYR A 495 -4.80 -23.43 -18.36
C TYR A 495 -4.13 -22.59 -17.25
N VAL A 496 -4.89 -22.23 -16.21
CA VAL A 496 -4.38 -21.43 -15.10
C VAL A 496 -3.45 -22.24 -14.20
N LEU A 497 -3.73 -23.54 -13.99
CA LEU A 497 -2.75 -24.45 -13.37
C LEU A 497 -1.45 -24.51 -14.18
N GLY A 498 -1.55 -24.52 -15.50
CA GLY A 498 -0.40 -24.47 -16.40
C GLY A 498 0.40 -23.16 -16.27
N LEU A 499 -0.28 -22.02 -16.18
CA LEU A 499 0.33 -20.72 -15.89
C LEU A 499 1.10 -20.76 -14.56
N TYR A 500 0.49 -21.26 -13.50
CA TYR A 500 1.13 -21.35 -12.18
C TYR A 500 2.31 -22.33 -12.16
N ASP A 501 2.20 -23.48 -12.83
CA ASP A 501 3.32 -24.42 -13.01
C ASP A 501 4.51 -23.74 -13.74
N PHE A 502 4.23 -22.92 -14.75
CA PHE A 502 5.26 -22.16 -15.45
C PHE A 502 5.90 -21.12 -14.53
N LEU A 503 5.09 -20.30 -13.85
CA LEU A 503 5.56 -19.26 -12.93
C LEU A 503 6.39 -19.85 -11.79
N GLU A 504 5.93 -20.93 -11.15
CA GLU A 504 6.65 -21.62 -10.08
C GLU A 504 8.02 -22.13 -10.56
N LYS A 505 8.09 -22.72 -11.76
CA LYS A 505 9.37 -23.16 -12.35
C LYS A 505 10.30 -21.98 -12.65
N LEU A 506 9.75 -20.88 -13.15
CA LEU A 506 10.52 -19.68 -13.50
C LEU A 506 11.09 -19.00 -12.24
N THR A 507 10.25 -18.74 -11.23
CA THR A 507 10.65 -18.12 -9.96
C THR A 507 11.59 -19.02 -9.16
N SER A 508 11.41 -20.34 -9.20
CA SER A 508 12.33 -21.29 -8.57
C SER A 508 13.71 -21.31 -9.23
N ARG A 509 13.76 -21.17 -10.57
CA ARG A 509 15.02 -21.15 -11.31
C ARG A 509 15.74 -19.81 -11.20
N TYR A 510 15.01 -18.71 -11.17
CA TYR A 510 15.53 -17.35 -11.13
C TYR A 510 15.00 -16.54 -9.92
N PRO A 511 15.28 -16.97 -8.68
CA PRO A 511 14.69 -16.36 -7.47
C PRO A 511 15.13 -14.91 -7.22
N GLU A 512 16.23 -14.50 -7.86
CA GLU A 512 16.82 -13.18 -7.70
C GLU A 512 16.19 -12.13 -8.65
N ILE A 513 15.55 -12.58 -9.74
CA ILE A 513 14.91 -11.72 -10.74
C ILE A 513 13.61 -11.15 -10.18
N LEU A 514 13.45 -9.83 -10.28
CA LEU A 514 12.19 -9.17 -9.98
C LEU A 514 11.20 -9.37 -11.15
N ILE A 515 10.09 -10.06 -10.91
CA ILE A 515 9.05 -10.24 -11.92
C ILE A 515 7.89 -9.27 -11.65
N GLU A 516 7.58 -8.43 -12.63
CA GLU A 516 6.36 -7.64 -12.68
C GLU A 516 5.32 -8.33 -13.56
N GLY A 517 4.15 -8.63 -12.99
CA GLY A 517 3.03 -9.14 -13.76
C GLY A 517 2.37 -8.03 -14.59
N CYS A 518 1.83 -8.39 -15.75
CA CYS A 518 1.11 -7.48 -16.65
C CYS A 518 0.08 -8.29 -17.46
N SER A 519 -1.02 -7.65 -17.81
CA SER A 519 -1.99 -8.19 -18.76
C SER A 519 -2.71 -7.02 -19.43
N GLY A 520 -2.03 -6.35 -20.38
CA GLY A 520 -2.47 -5.07 -20.94
C GLY A 520 -2.86 -4.10 -19.82
N GLY A 521 -1.91 -3.77 -18.94
CA GLY A 521 -2.21 -3.18 -17.64
C GLY A 521 -2.67 -4.21 -16.62
N GLY A 522 -3.70 -3.84 -15.85
CA GLY A 522 -4.13 -4.57 -14.66
C GLY A 522 -5.13 -5.70 -14.93
N GLY A 523 -5.04 -6.39 -16.08
CA GLY A 523 -5.96 -7.44 -16.49
C GLY A 523 -5.88 -8.75 -15.70
N ARG A 524 -4.79 -8.93 -14.96
CA ARG A 524 -4.59 -9.97 -13.94
C ARG A 524 -4.02 -9.39 -12.64
N PHE A 525 -4.63 -8.30 -12.18
CA PHE A 525 -4.27 -7.66 -10.92
C PHE A 525 -4.98 -8.36 -9.76
N ASP A 526 -4.45 -9.52 -9.35
CA ASP A 526 -5.04 -10.37 -8.32
C ASP A 526 -3.98 -11.00 -7.43
N ALA A 527 -4.41 -11.48 -6.26
CA ALA A 527 -3.50 -12.03 -5.26
C ALA A 527 -2.89 -13.39 -5.67
N GLY A 528 -3.50 -14.10 -6.63
CA GLY A 528 -2.92 -15.31 -7.22
C GLY A 528 -1.63 -15.03 -8.00
N MET A 529 -1.59 -13.96 -8.80
CA MET A 529 -0.37 -13.49 -9.45
C MET A 529 0.66 -12.97 -8.43
N MET A 530 0.22 -12.25 -7.41
CA MET A 530 1.10 -11.62 -6.41
C MET A 530 1.95 -12.60 -5.61
N TYR A 531 1.51 -13.86 -5.51
CA TYR A 531 2.32 -14.94 -4.96
C TYR A 531 3.64 -15.14 -5.71
N TYR A 532 3.64 -14.89 -7.03
CA TYR A 532 4.80 -15.02 -7.92
C TYR A 532 5.44 -13.67 -8.29
N THR A 533 4.64 -12.60 -8.36
CA THR A 533 5.05 -11.28 -8.85
C THR A 533 4.83 -10.20 -7.79
N PRO A 534 5.87 -9.72 -7.08
CA PRO A 534 5.71 -8.76 -5.99
C PRO A 534 5.31 -7.35 -6.45
N GLN A 535 5.12 -7.13 -7.75
CA GLN A 535 4.45 -5.99 -8.36
C GLN A 535 3.73 -6.39 -9.65
N ILE A 536 2.70 -5.62 -10.01
CA ILE A 536 1.93 -5.79 -11.23
C ILE A 536 1.71 -4.41 -11.88
N TRP A 537 1.91 -4.30 -13.19
CA TRP A 537 1.59 -3.10 -13.93
C TRP A 537 0.10 -2.76 -13.79
N CYS A 538 -0.20 -1.63 -13.14
CA CYS A 538 -1.55 -1.37 -12.65
C CYS A 538 -2.54 -1.05 -13.78
N SER A 539 -2.11 -0.34 -14.82
CA SER A 539 -2.93 0.04 -15.97
C SER A 539 -2.05 0.60 -17.09
N ASP A 540 -2.39 0.29 -18.35
CA ASP A 540 -1.79 0.98 -19.51
C ASP A 540 -2.17 2.47 -19.57
N ASN A 541 -3.17 2.90 -18.79
CA ASN A 541 -3.47 4.30 -18.66
C ASN A 541 -2.48 4.98 -17.71
N THR A 542 -1.60 5.79 -18.26
CA THR A 542 -0.59 6.55 -17.51
C THR A 542 -0.99 8.02 -17.30
N ASP A 543 -2.23 8.41 -17.63
CA ASP A 543 -2.80 9.72 -17.30
C ASP A 543 -2.90 9.86 -15.78
N ALA A 544 -2.19 10.85 -15.22
CA ALA A 544 -2.12 11.05 -13.77
C ALA A 544 -3.52 11.18 -13.12
N ILE A 545 -4.48 11.80 -13.81
CA ILE A 545 -5.82 12.02 -13.25
C ILE A 545 -6.63 10.72 -13.25
N ASN A 546 -6.64 9.97 -14.36
CA ASN A 546 -7.27 8.64 -14.39
C ASN A 546 -6.60 7.68 -13.39
N ARG A 547 -5.27 7.75 -13.25
CA ARG A 547 -4.52 6.96 -12.27
C ARG A 547 -4.95 7.23 -10.83
N THR A 548 -5.38 8.45 -10.46
CA THR A 548 -5.93 8.69 -9.12
C THR A 548 -7.13 7.78 -8.80
N ARG A 549 -8.03 7.57 -9.77
CA ARG A 549 -9.23 6.71 -9.61
C ARG A 549 -8.87 5.23 -9.64
N ILE A 550 -8.02 4.83 -10.58
CA ILE A 550 -7.57 3.44 -10.72
C ILE A 550 -6.82 3.01 -9.46
N GLN A 551 -5.87 3.82 -8.98
CA GLN A 551 -5.08 3.52 -7.78
C GLN A 551 -5.94 3.58 -6.50
N TYR A 552 -6.90 4.52 -6.41
CA TYR A 552 -7.88 4.56 -5.32
C TYR A 552 -8.64 3.24 -5.20
N GLY A 553 -9.24 2.75 -6.29
CA GLY A 553 -9.99 1.49 -6.25
C GLY A 553 -9.09 0.27 -6.05
N THR A 554 -7.89 0.26 -6.63
CA THR A 554 -6.87 -0.78 -6.39
C THR A 554 -6.51 -0.87 -4.90
N SER A 555 -6.43 0.26 -4.20
CA SER A 555 -6.01 0.30 -2.79
C SER A 555 -7.00 -0.36 -1.81
N PHE A 556 -8.22 -0.71 -2.22
CA PHE A 556 -9.18 -1.36 -1.31
C PHE A 556 -8.71 -2.75 -0.87
N PHE A 557 -7.98 -3.46 -1.72
CA PHE A 557 -7.43 -4.78 -1.42
C PHE A 557 -5.90 -4.83 -1.50
N TYR A 558 -5.29 -4.03 -2.38
CA TYR A 558 -3.89 -4.24 -2.73
C TYR A 558 -2.99 -3.11 -2.21
N PRO A 559 -1.82 -3.43 -1.61
CA PRO A 559 -0.91 -2.43 -1.08
C PRO A 559 -0.24 -1.64 -2.22
N THR A 560 0.16 -0.39 -1.96
CA THR A 560 0.92 0.45 -2.91
C THR A 560 2.20 -0.22 -3.41
N ALA A 561 2.84 -1.05 -2.59
CA ALA A 561 4.01 -1.84 -2.94
C ALA A 561 3.87 -2.70 -4.20
N VAL A 562 2.66 -3.16 -4.53
CA VAL A 562 2.42 -4.04 -5.70
C VAL A 562 1.93 -3.28 -6.93
N VAL A 563 1.78 -1.95 -6.85
CA VAL A 563 1.15 -1.10 -7.87
C VAL A 563 2.19 -0.52 -8.82
N GLY A 564 2.38 -1.15 -9.99
CA GLY A 564 3.22 -0.60 -11.07
C GLY A 564 2.69 0.75 -11.56
N SER A 565 3.46 1.82 -11.44
CA SER A 565 3.03 3.19 -11.78
C SER A 565 4.19 4.06 -12.26
N HIS A 566 4.13 4.50 -13.52
CA HIS A 566 5.21 5.26 -14.16
C HIS A 566 4.79 6.68 -14.53
N VAL A 567 5.76 7.59 -14.49
CA VAL A 567 5.67 8.92 -15.09
C VAL A 567 5.86 8.78 -16.61
N SER A 568 4.85 9.17 -17.39
CA SER A 568 4.87 9.14 -18.86
C SER A 568 4.85 10.54 -19.48
N ALA A 569 4.99 10.58 -20.81
CA ALA A 569 4.98 11.82 -21.58
C ALA A 569 3.61 12.52 -21.60
N VAL A 570 3.60 13.81 -21.93
CA VAL A 570 2.37 14.58 -22.21
C VAL A 570 2.46 15.30 -23.56
N PRO A 571 1.35 15.49 -24.31
CA PRO A 571 -0.01 15.00 -24.03
C PRO A 571 -0.05 13.48 -23.86
N ASN A 572 -0.75 12.99 -22.82
CA ASN A 572 -0.74 11.57 -22.47
C ASN A 572 -1.21 10.71 -23.66
N HIS A 573 -0.55 9.58 -23.90
CA HIS A 573 -0.78 8.78 -25.11
C HIS A 573 -2.17 8.15 -25.17
N GLN A 574 -2.81 7.86 -24.03
CA GLN A 574 -4.15 7.23 -24.00
C GLN A 574 -5.30 8.25 -24.05
N THR A 575 -5.10 9.45 -23.49
CA THR A 575 -6.18 10.42 -23.25
C THR A 575 -5.98 11.77 -23.94
N GLY A 576 -4.76 12.11 -24.34
CA GLY A 576 -4.38 13.45 -24.82
C GLY A 576 -4.37 14.53 -23.74
N ARG A 577 -4.56 14.19 -22.45
CA ARG A 577 -4.52 15.17 -21.35
C ARG A 577 -3.09 15.65 -21.11
N ILE A 578 -2.94 16.94 -20.79
CA ILE A 578 -1.68 17.52 -20.33
C ILE A 578 -1.76 17.69 -18.82
N THR A 579 -0.75 17.20 -18.11
CA THR A 579 -0.58 17.38 -16.66
C THR A 579 0.87 17.76 -16.37
N SER A 580 1.11 18.52 -15.29
CA SER A 580 2.47 18.89 -14.90
C SER A 580 3.33 17.65 -14.61
N LEU A 581 4.66 17.78 -14.76
CA LEU A 581 5.57 16.69 -14.42
C LEU A 581 5.50 16.34 -12.93
N ASN A 582 5.31 17.34 -12.06
CA ASN A 582 5.11 17.18 -10.63
C ASN A 582 3.89 16.33 -10.33
N THR A 583 2.74 16.64 -10.94
CA THR A 583 1.50 15.87 -10.73
C THR A 583 1.67 14.41 -11.16
N ARG A 584 2.30 14.17 -12.31
CA ARG A 584 2.62 12.81 -12.76
C ARG A 584 3.54 12.10 -11.76
N GLY A 585 4.56 12.78 -11.26
CA GLY A 585 5.48 12.29 -10.23
C GLY A 585 4.76 11.88 -8.94
N VAL A 586 3.96 12.78 -8.35
CA VAL A 586 3.22 12.53 -7.10
C VAL A 586 2.28 11.33 -7.24
N VAL A 587 1.56 11.21 -8.36
CA VAL A 587 0.64 10.08 -8.60
C VAL A 587 1.40 8.77 -8.80
N ALA A 588 2.51 8.79 -9.55
CA ALA A 588 3.33 7.60 -9.79
C ALA A 588 4.03 7.10 -8.52
N MET A 589 4.35 8.00 -7.58
CA MET A 589 4.93 7.62 -6.28
C MET A 589 3.95 6.82 -5.42
N ALA A 590 2.64 6.85 -5.67
CA ALA A 590 1.67 5.96 -5.02
C ALA A 590 1.68 4.55 -5.65
N GLY A 591 2.88 3.96 -5.70
CA GLY A 591 3.18 2.72 -6.41
C GLY A 591 4.68 2.41 -6.41
N THR A 592 5.12 1.63 -7.40
CA THR A 592 6.53 1.28 -7.64
C THR A 592 7.38 2.47 -8.07
N PHE A 593 6.75 3.55 -8.53
CA PHE A 593 7.39 4.62 -9.28
C PHE A 593 8.11 4.09 -10.54
N GLY A 594 8.75 5.00 -11.28
CA GLY A 594 9.44 4.71 -12.53
C GLY A 594 9.02 5.67 -13.64
N TYR A 595 9.62 5.49 -14.81
CA TYR A 595 9.46 6.37 -15.96
C TYR A 595 9.15 5.56 -17.22
N GLU A 596 8.34 6.12 -18.11
CA GLU A 596 8.00 5.48 -19.39
C GLU A 596 7.85 6.56 -20.48
N MET A 597 8.96 7.21 -20.79
CA MET A 597 9.09 8.27 -21.79
C MET A 597 10.56 8.43 -22.18
N ASN A 598 10.85 9.06 -23.32
CA ASN A 598 12.23 9.33 -23.73
C ASN A 598 12.78 10.62 -23.07
N PRO A 599 13.75 10.53 -22.13
CA PRO A 599 14.25 11.72 -21.43
C PRO A 599 15.07 12.65 -22.33
N ALA A 600 15.53 12.20 -23.51
CA ALA A 600 16.25 13.04 -24.46
C ALA A 600 15.38 14.18 -25.02
N LEU A 601 14.05 14.05 -24.94
CA LEU A 601 13.09 15.05 -25.41
C LEU A 601 12.73 16.09 -24.34
N LEU A 602 13.18 15.90 -23.10
CA LEU A 602 12.85 16.76 -21.97
C LEU A 602 13.75 17.99 -21.89
N SER A 603 13.18 19.09 -21.42
CA SER A 603 13.92 20.31 -21.07
C SER A 603 14.89 20.07 -19.90
N SER A 604 15.83 21.00 -19.70
CA SER A 604 16.78 20.89 -18.59
C SER A 604 16.08 21.02 -17.23
N GLU A 605 15.02 21.83 -17.18
CA GLU A 605 14.16 22.05 -16.04
C GLU A 605 13.40 20.75 -15.68
N GLU A 606 12.80 20.08 -16.66
CA GLU A 606 12.12 18.79 -16.44
C GLU A 606 13.10 17.70 -15.98
N LYS A 607 14.32 17.68 -16.52
CA LYS A 607 15.38 16.75 -16.06
C LYS A 607 15.76 17.00 -14.60
N GLU A 608 15.83 18.25 -14.16
CA GLU A 608 16.11 18.57 -12.76
C GLU A 608 14.93 18.22 -11.83
N GLU A 609 13.71 18.40 -12.32
CA GLU A 609 12.51 17.95 -11.62
C GLU A 609 12.49 16.43 -11.44
N ILE A 610 12.92 15.65 -12.46
CA ILE A 610 13.12 14.20 -12.34
C ILE A 610 14.14 13.87 -11.24
N ARG A 611 15.28 14.56 -11.16
CA ARG A 611 16.26 14.33 -10.08
C ARG A 611 15.67 14.59 -8.70
N THR A 612 14.83 15.63 -8.58
CA THR A 612 14.12 15.95 -7.35
C THR A 612 13.10 14.87 -6.98
N GLN A 613 12.35 14.36 -7.96
CA GLN A 613 11.41 13.26 -7.77
C GLN A 613 12.12 11.97 -7.32
N LEU A 614 13.24 11.61 -7.97
CA LEU A 614 14.06 10.45 -7.60
C LEU A 614 14.57 10.55 -6.16
N ALA A 615 15.09 11.72 -5.76
CA ALA A 615 15.53 11.95 -4.39
C ALA A 615 14.37 11.85 -3.39
N THR A 616 13.19 12.36 -3.75
CA THR A 616 11.98 12.31 -2.92
C THR A 616 11.49 10.88 -2.75
N TYR A 617 11.34 10.11 -3.84
CA TYR A 617 10.93 8.71 -3.76
C TYR A 617 11.94 7.88 -2.98
N ARG A 618 13.25 8.03 -3.21
CA ARG A 618 14.27 7.29 -2.45
C ARG A 618 14.21 7.53 -0.95
N ARG A 619 13.85 8.75 -0.52
CA ARG A 619 13.66 9.09 0.89
C ARG A 619 12.42 8.39 1.49
N HIS A 620 11.34 8.28 0.72
CA HIS A 620 10.04 7.82 1.23
C HIS A 620 9.63 6.41 0.78
N GLN A 621 10.40 5.74 -0.08
CA GLN A 621 10.01 4.45 -0.69
C GLN A 621 9.68 3.36 0.32
N GLU A 622 10.39 3.31 1.45
CA GLU A 622 10.10 2.36 2.53
C GLU A 622 8.75 2.66 3.17
N LEU A 623 8.51 3.93 3.51
CA LEU A 623 7.22 4.38 4.05
C LEU A 623 6.06 4.14 3.06
N ILE A 624 6.28 4.37 1.77
CA ILE A 624 5.26 4.13 0.74
C ILE A 624 5.01 2.63 0.55
N ARG A 625 6.03 1.78 0.67
CA ARG A 625 5.92 0.34 0.48
C ARG A 625 5.29 -0.36 1.69
N GLU A 626 5.67 0.04 2.89
CA GLU A 626 5.38 -0.70 4.13
C GLU A 626 4.48 0.04 5.11
N GLY A 627 4.27 1.34 4.92
CA GLY A 627 3.41 2.15 5.76
C GLY A 627 1.94 1.77 5.67
N ASP A 628 1.20 2.07 6.74
CA ASP A 628 -0.24 2.00 6.76
C ASP A 628 -0.84 3.04 5.80
N TYR A 629 -1.58 2.56 4.80
CA TYR A 629 -2.19 3.38 3.77
C TYR A 629 -3.58 3.86 4.18
N TYR A 630 -3.85 5.15 3.94
CA TYR A 630 -5.16 5.78 4.19
C TYR A 630 -5.60 6.55 2.94
N ARG A 631 -6.81 6.24 2.47
CA ARG A 631 -7.55 7.08 1.52
C ARG A 631 -8.14 8.26 2.31
N LEU A 632 -7.86 9.48 1.87
CA LEU A 632 -8.30 10.71 2.56
C LEU A 632 -9.43 11.43 1.82
N SER A 633 -9.69 11.08 0.55
CA SER A 633 -10.83 11.56 -0.23
C SER A 633 -11.27 10.53 -1.27
N ASP A 634 -12.50 10.68 -1.76
CA ASP A 634 -13.09 9.90 -2.85
C ASP A 634 -12.97 10.66 -4.20
N PRO A 635 -12.08 10.27 -5.12
CA PRO A 635 -11.85 10.98 -6.39
C PRO A 635 -13.00 10.86 -7.40
N PHE A 636 -14.07 10.14 -7.05
CA PHE A 636 -15.32 10.11 -7.81
C PHE A 636 -16.33 11.16 -7.33
N LYS A 637 -16.14 11.74 -6.14
CA LYS A 637 -17.12 12.64 -5.50
C LYS A 637 -16.55 13.98 -5.08
N GLU A 638 -15.25 14.03 -4.80
CA GLU A 638 -14.59 15.21 -4.27
C GLU A 638 -13.66 15.84 -5.32
N ASP A 639 -13.34 17.13 -5.13
CA ASP A 639 -12.47 17.91 -6.02
C ASP A 639 -10.97 17.62 -5.82
N VAL A 640 -10.63 16.71 -4.91
CA VAL A 640 -9.26 16.27 -4.67
C VAL A 640 -9.19 14.74 -4.60
N ALA A 641 -8.07 14.20 -5.06
CA ALA A 641 -7.63 12.85 -4.72
C ALA A 641 -6.52 12.96 -3.67
N ALA A 642 -6.76 12.49 -2.45
CA ALA A 642 -5.83 12.59 -1.34
C ALA A 642 -5.62 11.22 -0.68
N TRP A 643 -4.37 10.92 -0.35
CA TRP A 643 -3.99 9.70 0.36
C TRP A 643 -2.75 9.95 1.22
N MET A 644 -2.50 9.07 2.17
CA MET A 644 -1.27 9.11 2.96
C MET A 644 -0.75 7.73 3.35
N SER A 645 0.55 7.65 3.60
CA SER A 645 1.23 6.49 4.19
C SER A 645 1.79 6.88 5.55
N VAL A 646 1.56 6.07 6.57
CA VAL A 646 2.01 6.30 7.96
C VAL A 646 2.89 5.15 8.41
N ALA A 647 4.03 5.41 9.04
CA ALA A 647 4.86 4.35 9.60
C ALA A 647 4.10 3.57 10.67
N LYS A 648 4.40 2.28 10.86
CA LYS A 648 3.70 1.42 11.83
C LYS A 648 3.76 1.94 13.27
N ASP A 649 4.85 2.61 13.63
CA ASP A 649 5.07 3.27 14.92
C ASP A 649 4.59 4.74 14.94
N GLN A 650 3.97 5.19 13.85
CA GLN A 650 3.46 6.54 13.63
C GLN A 650 4.53 7.63 13.70
N SER A 651 5.81 7.27 13.56
CA SER A 651 6.96 8.20 13.65
C SER A 651 7.06 9.16 12.46
N GLN A 652 6.52 8.77 11.30
CA GLN A 652 6.52 9.58 10.09
C GLN A 652 5.26 9.33 9.25
N ALA A 653 4.85 10.34 8.49
CA ALA A 653 3.76 10.22 7.53
C ALA A 653 4.04 11.05 6.27
N LEU A 654 3.63 10.53 5.11
CA LEU A 654 3.67 11.22 3.82
C LEU A 654 2.25 11.36 3.30
N VAL A 655 1.80 12.61 3.12
CA VAL A 655 0.49 12.94 2.56
C VAL A 655 0.70 13.38 1.11
N SER A 656 -0.11 12.86 0.20
CA SER A 656 -0.14 13.26 -1.22
C SER A 656 -1.55 13.72 -1.58
N VAL A 657 -1.64 14.82 -2.31
CA VAL A 657 -2.92 15.42 -2.71
C VAL A 657 -2.83 15.89 -4.15
N VAL A 658 -3.84 15.59 -4.95
CA VAL A 658 -4.00 16.07 -6.33
C VAL A 658 -5.35 16.76 -6.45
N ARG A 659 -5.37 18.03 -6.89
CA ARG A 659 -6.61 18.72 -7.24
C ARG A 659 -7.14 18.17 -8.57
N LEU A 660 -8.45 17.97 -8.67
CA LEU A 660 -9.10 17.36 -9.85
C LEU A 660 -9.84 18.38 -10.71
N SER A 661 -9.97 19.61 -10.23
CA SER A 661 -10.63 20.73 -10.91
C SER A 661 -9.98 22.05 -10.48
N ALA A 662 -10.17 23.10 -11.28
CA ALA A 662 -9.83 24.47 -10.91
C ALA A 662 -10.95 25.41 -11.35
N GLU A 663 -11.32 26.35 -10.48
CA GLU A 663 -12.36 27.35 -10.72
C GLU A 663 -11.87 28.75 -10.32
N GLY A 664 -12.53 29.79 -10.86
CA GLY A 664 -12.22 31.17 -10.49
C GLY A 664 -12.75 31.50 -9.10
N ASN A 665 -11.92 32.19 -8.29
CA ASN A 665 -12.23 32.51 -6.89
C ASN A 665 -12.55 31.26 -6.02
N PRO A 666 -11.66 30.25 -6.00
CA PRO A 666 -11.93 29.04 -5.23
C PRO A 666 -11.92 29.34 -3.73
N PHE A 667 -12.62 28.53 -2.95
CA PHE A 667 -12.52 28.58 -1.49
C PHE A 667 -11.35 27.72 -0.97
N GLY A 668 -10.96 27.91 0.29
CA GLY A 668 -9.91 27.10 0.90
C GLY A 668 -10.30 25.62 0.99
N THR A 669 -9.43 24.73 0.52
CA THR A 669 -9.62 23.28 0.57
C THR A 669 -8.80 22.68 1.71
N TYR A 670 -9.41 21.82 2.52
CA TYR A 670 -8.75 21.19 3.67
C TYR A 670 -8.69 19.68 3.49
N VAL A 671 -7.57 19.07 3.88
CA VAL A 671 -7.40 17.61 3.88
C VAL A 671 -7.17 17.14 5.31
N LYS A 672 -8.09 16.34 5.84
CA LYS A 672 -7.98 15.74 7.17
C LYS A 672 -7.11 14.49 7.11
N LEU A 673 -6.11 14.42 7.97
CA LEU A 673 -5.18 13.29 8.02
C LEU A 673 -5.75 12.15 8.87
N LYS A 674 -5.10 10.99 8.84
CA LYS A 674 -5.52 9.76 9.53
C LYS A 674 -4.32 8.97 10.04
N GLY A 675 -4.54 8.10 11.02
CA GLY A 675 -3.54 7.15 11.48
C GLY A 675 -2.39 7.73 12.32
N LEU A 676 -2.46 9.01 12.70
CA LEU A 676 -1.45 9.66 13.52
C LEU A 676 -1.69 9.40 15.02
N ASP A 677 -0.65 9.58 15.83
CA ASP A 677 -0.77 9.59 17.28
C ASP A 677 -1.46 10.89 17.74
N ALA A 678 -2.63 10.76 18.36
CA ALA A 678 -3.46 11.91 18.74
C ALA A 678 -2.78 12.81 19.80
N GLU A 679 -1.95 12.24 20.67
CA GLU A 679 -1.36 12.93 21.83
C GLU A 679 0.02 13.52 21.52
N CYS A 680 0.58 13.21 20.35
CA CYS A 680 1.88 13.71 19.93
C CYS A 680 1.81 14.88 18.95
N PHE A 681 2.91 15.61 18.86
CA PHE A 681 3.10 16.66 17.86
C PHE A 681 3.89 16.16 16.66
N TYR A 682 3.57 16.72 15.49
CA TYR A 682 4.17 16.41 14.21
C TYR A 682 4.70 17.68 13.54
N LEU A 683 5.96 17.62 13.12
CA LEU A 683 6.64 18.65 12.33
C LEU A 683 6.38 18.40 10.84
N GLU A 684 5.80 19.38 10.14
CA GLU A 684 5.75 19.38 8.67
C GLU A 684 7.09 19.90 8.13
N GLU A 685 7.82 19.04 7.42
CA GLU A 685 9.25 19.27 7.13
C GLU A 685 9.51 20.43 6.16
N THR A 686 8.53 20.81 5.32
CA THR A 686 8.69 21.87 4.31
C THR A 686 8.57 23.25 4.93
N THR A 687 7.53 23.47 5.73
CA THR A 687 7.22 24.77 6.35
C THR A 687 7.85 24.91 7.74
N GLY A 688 8.21 23.80 8.38
CA GLY A 688 8.70 23.77 9.76
C GLY A 688 7.61 24.00 10.82
N LYS A 689 6.34 24.02 10.41
CA LYS A 689 5.21 24.17 11.32
C LYS A 689 4.94 22.89 12.08
N VAL A 690 4.45 23.04 13.30
CA VAL A 690 4.09 21.93 14.17
C VAL A 690 2.59 21.89 14.42
N TYR A 691 2.05 20.67 14.45
CA TYR A 691 0.65 20.40 14.69
C TYR A 691 0.51 19.23 15.65
N SER A 692 -0.47 19.24 16.54
CA SER A 692 -0.83 17.99 17.24
C SER A 692 -1.44 17.01 16.22
N GLY A 693 -1.21 15.71 16.43
CA GLY A 693 -1.80 14.67 15.59
C GLY A 693 -3.32 14.74 15.61
N MET A 694 -3.91 15.05 16.77
CA MET A 694 -5.36 15.30 16.87
C MET A 694 -5.82 16.46 15.97
N ALA A 695 -5.11 17.60 15.95
CA ALA A 695 -5.48 18.73 15.10
C ALA A 695 -5.42 18.35 13.61
N LEU A 696 -4.38 17.64 13.18
CA LEU A 696 -4.26 17.14 11.80
C LEU A 696 -5.39 16.19 11.43
N MET A 697 -5.86 15.35 12.36
CA MET A 697 -6.95 14.40 12.10
C MET A 697 -8.35 15.04 12.14
N GLN A 698 -8.56 16.08 12.95
CA GLN A 698 -9.88 16.71 13.12
C GLN A 698 -10.10 17.93 12.23
N ALA A 699 -9.09 18.80 12.10
CA ALA A 699 -9.16 20.03 11.33
C ALA A 699 -8.47 19.90 9.96
N GLY A 700 -7.43 19.06 9.87
CA GLY A 700 -6.67 18.87 8.64
C GLY A 700 -5.69 19.98 8.35
N ILE A 701 -5.15 19.95 7.13
CA ILE A 701 -4.25 20.98 6.59
C ILE A 701 -4.95 21.77 5.49
N LEU A 702 -4.75 23.09 5.48
CA LEU A 702 -5.18 23.96 4.40
C LEU A 702 -4.23 23.79 3.22
N LEU A 703 -4.76 23.41 2.07
CA LEU A 703 -3.99 23.31 0.84
C LEU A 703 -3.64 24.70 0.30
N PRO A 704 -2.47 24.85 -0.35
CA PRO A 704 -2.21 26.03 -1.18
C PRO A 704 -3.34 26.26 -2.19
N MET A 705 -3.57 27.54 -2.51
CA MET A 705 -4.52 27.92 -3.56
C MET A 705 -3.94 27.48 -4.90
N ALA A 706 -4.70 26.71 -5.68
CA ALA A 706 -4.26 26.31 -7.01
C ALA A 706 -4.21 27.52 -7.95
N ALA A 707 -3.11 27.63 -8.69
CA ALA A 707 -2.98 28.58 -9.79
C ALA A 707 -3.36 27.94 -11.13
N ILE A 708 -3.16 26.63 -11.28
CA ILE A 708 -3.48 25.85 -12.48
C ILE A 708 -4.28 24.58 -12.15
N GLU A 709 -4.95 24.03 -13.17
CA GLU A 709 -5.67 22.75 -13.06
C GLU A 709 -4.69 21.61 -12.74
N TYR A 710 -5.15 20.63 -11.97
CA TYR A 710 -4.40 19.41 -11.66
C TYR A 710 -3.14 19.56 -10.80
N GLU A 711 -2.97 20.66 -10.06
CA GLU A 711 -1.85 20.78 -9.12
C GLU A 711 -1.83 19.66 -8.07
N ALA A 712 -0.60 19.21 -7.75
CA ALA A 712 -0.35 18.19 -6.75
C ALA A 712 0.61 18.69 -5.66
N TYR A 713 0.42 18.19 -4.44
CA TYR A 713 1.19 18.56 -3.26
C TYR A 713 1.59 17.31 -2.48
N GLN A 714 2.76 17.35 -1.86
CA GLN A 714 3.22 16.35 -0.90
C GLN A 714 3.65 17.04 0.40
N PHE A 715 3.23 16.47 1.53
CA PHE A 715 3.56 16.96 2.87
C PHE A 715 4.17 15.81 3.69
N SER A 716 5.38 16.02 4.20
CA SER A 716 6.09 15.05 5.04
C SER A 716 6.00 15.49 6.49
N PHE A 717 5.56 14.58 7.36
CA PHE A 717 5.38 14.80 8.78
C PHE A 717 6.32 13.89 9.58
N LYS A 718 7.01 14.45 10.56
CA LYS A 718 7.83 13.71 11.53
C LYS A 718 7.28 13.89 12.93
N LYS A 719 7.05 12.79 13.65
CA LYS A 719 6.64 12.77 15.06
C LYS A 719 7.76 13.36 15.92
N MET A 720 7.42 14.30 16.79
CA MET A 720 8.32 14.96 17.73
C MET A 720 8.28 14.23 19.08
N GLN A 721 8.70 12.96 19.09
CA GLN A 721 8.61 12.10 20.29
C GLN A 721 9.46 12.63 21.45
N GLU A 722 10.61 13.21 21.12
CA GLU A 722 11.51 13.86 22.07
C GLU A 722 10.83 14.98 22.86
N ALA A 723 9.86 15.67 22.28
CA ALA A 723 9.17 16.78 22.93
C ALA A 723 8.25 16.31 24.07
N ALA A 724 7.54 15.19 23.87
CA ALA A 724 6.71 14.58 24.90
C ALA A 724 7.56 14.08 26.09
N ALA A 725 8.66 13.38 25.80
CA ALA A 725 9.57 12.91 26.85
C ALA A 725 10.24 14.06 27.62
N LEU A 726 10.63 15.13 26.92
CA LEU A 726 11.20 16.32 27.55
C LEU A 726 10.16 17.01 28.44
N TYR A 727 8.91 17.11 27.98
CA TYR A 727 7.83 17.72 28.74
C TYR A 727 7.59 17.00 30.07
N ASP A 728 7.53 15.68 30.07
CA ASP A 728 7.30 14.89 31.29
C ASP A 728 8.38 15.17 32.34
N LEU A 729 9.66 15.20 31.93
CA LEU A 729 10.79 15.52 32.80
C LEU A 729 10.76 16.97 33.31
N LEU A 730 10.42 17.93 32.43
CA LEU A 730 10.31 19.34 32.82
C LEU A 730 9.15 19.54 33.80
N ARG A 731 8.02 18.86 33.59
CA ARG A 731 6.85 18.93 34.46
C ARG A 731 7.16 18.48 35.88
N GLU A 732 7.98 17.43 36.05
CA GLU A 732 8.43 16.98 37.37
C GLU A 732 9.33 18.01 38.08
N LYS A 733 10.08 18.80 37.30
CA LYS A 733 10.98 19.85 37.81
C LYS A 733 10.28 21.19 38.06
N ILE A 734 9.04 21.37 37.58
CA ILE A 734 8.24 22.58 37.78
C ILE A 734 7.38 22.43 39.04
N GLY A 735 7.59 23.34 40.01
CA GLY A 735 6.80 23.44 41.23
C GLY A 735 5.71 24.52 41.15
N ALA A 736 5.26 25.01 42.32
CA ALA A 736 4.30 26.12 42.39
C ALA A 736 4.93 27.50 42.09
N GLU A 737 6.26 27.58 42.10
CA GLU A 737 7.02 28.82 41.85
C GLU A 737 7.23 29.08 40.36
N ARG A 738 7.52 30.34 40.00
CA ARG A 738 7.90 30.71 38.64
C ARG A 738 9.25 30.09 38.27
N LYS A 739 9.34 29.53 37.07
CA LYS A 739 10.53 28.85 36.55
C LYS A 739 10.94 29.38 35.18
N VAL A 740 12.24 29.54 34.98
CA VAL A 740 12.86 29.86 33.71
C VAL A 740 13.52 28.61 33.16
N ILE A 741 13.10 28.18 31.98
CA ILE A 741 13.69 27.05 31.28
C ILE A 741 14.40 27.58 30.05
N SER A 742 15.71 27.37 29.94
CA SER A 742 16.45 27.73 28.74
C SER A 742 16.55 26.54 27.80
N ILE A 743 16.16 26.72 26.53
CA ILE A 743 16.31 25.73 25.47
C ILE A 743 17.36 26.25 24.50
N PHE A 744 18.50 25.58 24.44
CA PHE A 744 19.64 26.03 23.67
C PHE A 744 20.29 24.95 22.82
N GLY A 745 21.11 25.36 21.86
CA GLY A 745 21.68 24.48 20.85
C GLY A 745 22.03 25.24 19.58
N GLY A 746 22.61 24.52 18.62
CA GLY A 746 23.03 25.08 17.34
C GLY A 746 21.92 25.80 16.58
N SER A 747 22.28 26.72 15.70
CA SER A 747 21.29 27.30 14.78
C SER A 747 20.60 26.19 14.00
N GLY A 748 19.26 26.14 14.02
CA GLY A 748 18.52 25.10 13.31
C GLY A 748 18.46 23.74 14.03
N SER A 749 18.90 23.65 15.30
CA SER A 749 18.73 22.44 16.13
C SER A 749 17.26 22.11 16.44
N GLY A 750 16.35 23.08 16.28
CA GLY A 750 14.91 22.90 16.55
C GLY A 750 14.41 23.61 17.81
N LYS A 751 15.20 24.53 18.39
CA LYS A 751 14.85 25.26 19.63
C LYS A 751 13.47 25.90 19.61
N THR A 752 13.18 26.72 18.60
CA THR A 752 11.89 27.40 18.45
C THR A 752 10.74 26.41 18.38
N THR A 753 10.89 25.36 17.55
CA THR A 753 9.93 24.26 17.40
C THR A 753 9.68 23.55 18.73
N MET A 754 10.73 23.23 19.48
CA MET A 754 10.62 22.58 20.79
C MET A 754 9.95 23.49 21.81
N ALA A 755 10.33 24.77 21.86
CA ALA A 755 9.74 25.76 22.76
C ALA A 755 8.23 25.96 22.49
N GLU A 756 7.82 26.01 21.22
CA GLU A 756 6.41 26.10 20.82
C GLU A 756 5.60 24.88 21.27
N ILE A 757 6.15 23.66 21.12
CA ILE A 757 5.49 22.43 21.58
C ILE A 757 5.33 22.44 23.11
N LEU A 758 6.42 22.71 23.83
CA LEU A 758 6.40 22.74 25.30
C LEU A 758 5.45 23.81 25.82
N GLN A 759 5.42 25.00 25.21
CA GLN A 759 4.47 26.04 25.58
C GLN A 759 3.03 25.54 25.44
N GLN A 760 2.68 24.89 24.33
CA GLN A 760 1.33 24.36 24.12
C GLN A 760 0.99 23.28 25.15
N GLN A 761 1.93 22.40 25.49
CA GLN A 761 1.72 21.36 26.50
C GLN A 761 1.52 21.95 27.91
N PHE A 762 2.36 22.91 28.31
CA PHE A 762 2.17 23.61 29.60
C PHE A 762 0.80 24.27 29.67
N LEU A 763 0.41 25.00 28.62
CA LEU A 763 -0.89 25.68 28.56
C LEU A 763 -2.05 24.67 28.62
N ALA A 764 -1.92 23.51 27.98
CA ALA A 764 -2.94 22.44 28.04
C ALA A 764 -3.11 21.85 29.45
N ASP A 765 -2.03 21.78 30.23
CA ASP A 765 -2.06 21.39 31.65
C ASP A 765 -2.43 22.54 32.61
N GLY A 766 -2.82 23.70 32.07
CA GLY A 766 -3.19 24.88 32.86
C GLY A 766 -2.01 25.62 33.49
N ILE A 767 -0.79 25.36 33.02
CA ILE A 767 0.44 26.03 33.45
C ILE A 767 0.70 27.20 32.49
N GLY A 768 0.59 28.42 32.98
CA GLY A 768 0.84 29.60 32.16
C GLY A 768 2.29 29.62 31.66
N CYS A 769 2.50 29.72 30.34
CA CYS A 769 3.82 29.63 29.73
C CYS A 769 4.04 30.70 28.66
N PHE A 770 5.21 31.34 28.67
CA PHE A 770 5.59 32.39 27.72
C PHE A 770 6.98 32.14 27.13
N ILE A 771 7.16 32.40 25.83
CA ILE A 771 8.43 32.22 25.12
C ILE A 771 9.14 33.56 24.98
N VAL A 772 10.42 33.60 25.37
CA VAL A 772 11.34 34.71 25.11
C VAL A 772 12.35 34.26 24.06
N HIS A 773 12.48 35.05 23.01
CA HIS A 773 13.45 34.81 21.93
C HIS A 773 14.78 35.48 22.28
N GLY A 774 15.82 34.69 22.49
CA GLY A 774 17.14 35.24 22.82
C GLY A 774 17.81 35.98 21.66
N ASP A 775 17.34 35.76 20.42
CA ASP A 775 17.84 36.44 19.22
C ASP A 775 17.53 37.96 19.23
N ASP A 776 16.69 38.43 20.15
CA ASP A 776 16.44 39.87 20.37
C ASP A 776 17.58 40.60 21.13
N TYR A 777 18.52 39.87 21.73
CA TYR A 777 19.50 40.39 22.68
C TYR A 777 20.95 40.63 22.19
N PRO A 778 21.34 40.42 20.92
CA PRO A 778 22.59 41.01 20.41
C PRO A 778 22.61 42.54 20.55
N HIS A 779 23.80 43.15 20.64
CA HIS A 779 23.92 44.63 20.66
C HIS A 779 23.51 45.28 19.32
N ARG A 780 23.52 44.51 18.22
CA ARG A 780 23.30 44.98 16.85
C ARG A 780 22.33 44.07 16.11
N ILE A 781 21.58 44.63 15.16
CA ILE A 781 20.76 43.86 14.23
C ILE A 781 21.60 42.83 13.43
N PRO A 782 21.00 41.74 12.91
CA PRO A 782 21.75 40.62 12.34
C PRO A 782 22.82 41.01 11.32
N LYS A 783 22.45 41.85 10.34
CA LYS A 783 23.37 42.31 9.27
C LYS A 783 24.58 43.08 9.82
N CYS A 784 24.34 44.00 10.75
CA CYS A 784 25.39 44.81 11.37
C CYS A 784 26.24 43.99 12.34
N ASN A 785 25.65 42.98 12.98
CA ASN A 785 26.39 42.04 13.82
C ASN A 785 27.35 41.18 12.99
N ASP A 786 26.91 40.69 11.81
CA ASP A 786 27.78 39.94 10.90
C ASP A 786 28.91 40.80 10.32
N GLN A 787 28.66 42.07 10.01
CA GLN A 787 29.71 43.02 9.61
C GLN A 787 30.74 43.26 10.72
N GLU A 788 30.29 43.39 11.97
CA GLU A 788 31.20 43.54 13.12
C GLU A 788 32.04 42.29 13.33
N ARG A 789 31.44 41.09 13.24
CA ARG A 789 32.16 39.80 13.30
C ARG A 789 33.26 39.76 12.25
N GLU A 790 32.97 40.15 11.01
CA GLU A 790 33.95 40.18 9.92
C GLU A 790 35.06 41.20 10.19
N LEU A 791 34.73 42.39 10.69
CA LEU A 791 35.69 43.42 11.06
C LEU A 791 36.65 42.93 12.17
N ILE A 792 36.14 42.25 13.19
CA ILE A 792 36.94 41.69 14.29
C ILE A 792 37.87 40.59 13.77
N TYR A 793 37.37 39.74 12.88
CA TYR A 793 38.18 38.71 12.23
C TYR A 793 39.30 39.33 11.38
N GLN A 794 39.00 40.37 10.60
CA GLN A 794 40.01 41.08 9.81
C GLN A 794 41.08 41.75 10.69
N LYS A 795 40.70 42.25 11.87
CA LYS A 795 41.63 42.93 12.79
C LYS A 795 42.50 41.96 13.61
N SER A 796 41.95 40.84 14.04
CA SER A 796 42.52 40.02 15.11
C SER A 796 42.48 38.51 14.85
N GLY A 797 42.10 38.12 13.64
CA GLY A 797 42.04 36.73 13.20
C GLY A 797 41.01 35.89 13.98
N GLU A 798 41.13 34.58 13.83
CA GLU A 798 40.24 33.59 14.46
C GLU A 798 40.23 33.71 15.99
N THR A 799 41.39 33.95 16.61
CA THR A 799 41.52 34.10 18.07
C THR A 799 40.70 35.29 18.59
N GLY A 800 40.73 36.42 17.89
CA GLY A 800 39.95 37.60 18.25
C GLY A 800 38.45 37.38 18.06
N LEU A 801 38.07 36.74 16.96
CA LEU A 801 36.67 36.39 16.69
C LEU A 801 36.12 35.43 17.76
N ASN A 802 36.88 34.39 18.14
CA ASN A 802 36.48 33.44 19.18
C ASN A 802 36.32 34.11 20.56
N ALA A 803 37.14 35.12 20.86
CA ALA A 803 37.02 35.90 22.09
C ALA A 803 35.83 36.86 22.10
N TYR A 804 35.30 37.24 20.94
CA TYR A 804 34.11 38.10 20.80
C TYR A 804 32.81 37.30 20.82
N LEU A 805 32.74 36.20 20.05
CA LEU A 805 31.51 35.44 19.81
C LEU A 805 30.85 34.93 21.11
N GLY A 806 29.56 35.17 21.27
CA GLY A 806 28.73 34.74 22.40
C GLY A 806 29.10 35.38 23.74
N THR A 807 29.95 36.43 23.76
CA THR A 807 30.36 37.12 24.99
C THR A 807 29.56 38.42 25.21
N PRO A 808 29.68 39.07 26.38
CA PRO A 808 29.04 40.37 26.63
C PRO A 808 29.44 41.50 25.65
N GLN A 809 30.50 41.31 24.86
CA GLN A 809 30.91 42.26 23.82
C GLN A 809 30.00 42.19 22.59
N GLU A 810 29.41 41.03 22.33
CA GLU A 810 28.47 40.80 21.23
C GLU A 810 27.00 40.86 21.69
N ILE A 811 26.74 40.42 22.93
CA ILE A 811 25.41 40.16 23.45
C ILE A 811 25.09 41.01 24.70
N GLU A 812 23.88 41.55 24.81
CA GLU A 812 23.37 42.28 25.97
C GLU A 812 22.90 41.36 27.12
N TYR A 813 23.79 40.55 27.69
CA TYR A 813 23.45 39.63 28.79
C TYR A 813 22.82 40.34 30.00
N ASP A 814 23.28 41.56 30.33
CA ASP A 814 22.74 42.34 31.44
C ASP A 814 21.23 42.58 31.31
N ARG A 815 20.74 42.79 30.08
CA ARG A 815 19.32 43.08 29.84
C ARG A 815 18.46 41.82 29.95
N ILE A 816 18.87 40.70 29.36
CA ILE A 816 18.12 39.43 29.53
C ILE A 816 18.18 38.96 30.99
N ASN A 817 19.31 39.09 31.68
CA ASN A 817 19.41 38.75 33.11
C ASN A 817 18.45 39.59 33.98
N GLN A 818 18.23 40.88 33.63
CA GLN A 818 17.22 41.71 34.30
C GLN A 818 15.79 41.23 34.03
N VAL A 819 15.49 40.79 32.80
CA VAL A 819 14.18 40.21 32.45
C VAL A 819 13.91 38.96 33.29
N LEU A 820 14.88 38.03 33.34
CA LEU A 820 14.75 36.79 34.11
C LEU A 820 14.61 37.08 35.62
N ALA A 821 15.40 38.01 36.15
CA ALA A 821 15.31 38.41 37.57
C ALA A 821 13.95 39.02 37.93
N LYS A 822 13.40 39.90 37.07
CA LYS A 822 12.05 40.48 37.26
C LYS A 822 10.96 39.42 37.25
N PHE A 823 11.05 38.46 36.31
CA PHE A 823 10.10 37.35 36.25
C PHE A 823 10.08 36.53 37.54
N HIS A 824 11.26 36.23 38.09
CA HIS A 824 11.43 35.49 39.35
C HIS A 824 10.83 36.17 40.57
N VAL A 825 10.99 37.49 40.70
CA VAL A 825 10.44 38.23 41.86
C VAL A 825 8.94 38.48 41.78
N GLY A 826 8.28 38.05 40.70
CA GLY A 826 6.83 38.11 40.57
C GLY A 826 6.30 39.25 39.70
N ASP A 827 7.16 40.04 39.04
CA ASP A 827 6.72 41.13 38.17
C ASP A 827 5.84 40.58 37.03
N THR A 828 4.71 41.22 36.77
CA THR A 828 3.78 40.82 35.69
C THR A 828 3.90 41.69 34.46
N GLU A 829 4.40 42.92 34.55
CA GLU A 829 4.69 43.74 33.38
C GLU A 829 6.21 43.85 33.21
N ILE A 830 6.75 43.24 32.16
CA ILE A 830 8.18 43.24 31.86
C ILE A 830 8.42 43.82 30.47
N GLU A 831 9.35 44.78 30.39
CA GLU A 831 9.82 45.33 29.11
C GLU A 831 10.70 44.30 28.40
N LEU A 832 10.25 43.81 27.24
CA LEU A 832 11.03 42.93 26.37
C LEU A 832 11.63 43.73 25.22
N LYS A 833 12.91 43.51 24.94
CA LYS A 833 13.56 43.99 23.72
C LYS A 833 13.06 43.16 22.54
N LYS A 834 12.84 43.81 21.41
CA LYS A 834 12.52 43.19 20.13
C LYS A 834 13.48 43.69 19.07
N MET A 835 13.88 42.78 18.18
CA MET A 835 14.85 43.07 17.12
C MET A 835 14.37 42.52 15.78
N GLY A 836 14.26 43.41 14.79
CA GLY A 836 14.08 43.08 13.39
C GLY A 836 15.41 42.95 12.64
N ARG A 837 15.38 43.25 11.35
CA ARG A 837 16.49 43.09 10.41
C ARG A 837 17.00 44.39 9.82
N GLU A 838 16.22 45.46 9.87
CA GLU A 838 16.60 46.78 9.38
C GLU A 838 17.09 47.69 10.52
N ASP A 839 17.90 48.71 10.19
CA ASP A 839 18.64 49.53 11.17
C ASP A 839 17.73 50.27 12.18
N ASP A 840 16.45 50.46 11.87
CA ASP A 840 15.44 51.10 12.72
C ASP A 840 14.50 50.11 13.45
N GLU A 841 14.71 48.79 13.31
CA GLU A 841 13.84 47.76 13.89
C GLU A 841 14.33 47.25 15.26
N ILE A 842 14.79 48.13 16.16
CA ILE A 842 14.94 47.79 17.59
C ILE A 842 13.90 48.57 18.38
N TRP A 843 13.00 47.85 19.05
CA TRP A 843 11.97 48.46 19.89
C TRP A 843 11.81 47.69 21.20
N TYR A 844 11.03 48.29 22.10
CA TYR A 844 10.77 47.75 23.43
C TYR A 844 9.26 47.68 23.64
N GLU A 845 8.80 46.56 24.15
CA GLU A 845 7.38 46.28 24.34
C GLU A 845 7.14 45.88 25.80
N GLN A 846 6.15 46.50 26.44
CA GLN A 846 5.67 46.05 27.75
C GLN A 846 4.82 44.79 27.55
N THR A 847 5.30 43.67 28.08
CA THR A 847 4.62 42.38 27.97
C THR A 847 3.96 42.02 29.30
N ASP A 848 2.66 41.72 29.26
CA ASP A 848 1.92 41.21 30.40
C ASP A 848 2.13 39.68 30.53
N LEU A 849 2.75 39.29 31.66
CA LEU A 849 3.05 37.94 32.08
C LEU A 849 2.18 37.52 33.28
N THR A 850 1.03 38.18 33.48
CA THR A 850 0.04 37.78 34.49
C THR A 850 -0.40 36.33 34.24
N GLY A 851 -0.30 35.50 35.29
CA GLY A 851 -0.63 34.07 35.21
C GLY A 851 0.46 33.19 34.59
N VAL A 852 1.58 33.76 34.12
CA VAL A 852 2.72 32.97 33.63
C VAL A 852 3.53 32.39 34.78
N GLN A 853 3.72 31.08 34.74
CA GLN A 853 4.50 30.27 35.69
C GLN A 853 5.82 29.81 35.07
N VAL A 854 5.85 29.57 33.76
CA VAL A 854 7.05 29.10 33.05
C VAL A 854 7.46 30.11 31.99
N LEU A 855 8.72 30.51 31.99
CA LEU A 855 9.34 31.32 30.94
C LEU A 855 10.31 30.45 30.15
N LEU A 856 10.00 30.19 28.88
CA LEU A 856 10.86 29.44 27.96
C LEU A 856 11.79 30.41 27.23
N LEU A 857 13.08 30.38 27.54
CA LEU A 857 14.10 31.14 26.80
C LEU A 857 14.72 30.26 25.72
N GLU A 858 14.30 30.45 24.47
CA GLU A 858 14.90 29.75 23.34
C GLU A 858 16.05 30.58 22.76
N TRP A 859 17.26 30.02 22.73
CA TRP A 859 18.43 30.78 22.32
C TRP A 859 19.65 29.94 21.96
N THR A 860 20.53 30.43 21.10
CA THR A 860 21.83 29.76 20.86
C THR A 860 22.75 29.84 22.08
N HIS A 861 22.73 30.95 22.83
CA HIS A 861 23.62 31.15 23.99
C HIS A 861 22.95 30.86 25.35
N GLY A 862 21.89 30.07 25.37
CA GLY A 862 21.12 29.77 26.59
C GLY A 862 21.87 28.94 27.64
N GLY A 863 23.00 28.31 27.28
CA GLY A 863 23.89 27.62 28.23
C GLY A 863 25.13 28.43 28.62
N SER A 864 25.13 29.74 28.35
CA SER A 864 26.29 30.61 28.58
C SER A 864 26.51 30.89 30.07
N GLU A 865 27.77 30.91 30.51
CA GLU A 865 28.16 31.31 31.88
C GLU A 865 27.75 32.76 32.24
N TYR A 866 27.47 33.59 31.23
CA TYR A 866 27.04 34.98 31.42
C TYR A 866 25.52 35.12 31.61
N LEU A 867 24.75 34.05 31.38
CA LEU A 867 23.30 34.01 31.56
C LEU A 867 22.97 33.51 32.97
N ASN A 868 22.26 34.32 33.74
CA ASN A 868 21.88 34.03 35.13
C ASN A 868 20.36 33.94 35.27
N GLY A 869 19.89 33.16 36.25
CA GLY A 869 18.46 33.05 36.55
C GLY A 869 17.71 32.02 35.70
N VAL A 870 18.42 31.09 35.05
CA VAL A 870 17.85 29.87 34.46
C VAL A 870 17.74 28.80 35.55
N ASP A 871 16.56 28.18 35.70
CA ASP A 871 16.35 27.08 36.65
C ASP A 871 16.63 25.71 36.06
N VAL A 872 16.30 25.53 34.78
CA VAL A 872 16.52 24.29 34.04
C VAL A 872 17.06 24.64 32.65
N SER A 873 18.17 24.04 32.29
CA SER A 873 18.85 24.24 31.02
C SER A 873 18.74 22.97 30.16
N VAL A 874 18.20 23.12 28.96
CA VAL A 874 17.95 22.04 28.01
C VAL A 874 18.81 22.26 26.77
N TYR A 875 19.73 21.35 26.52
CA TYR A 875 20.54 21.36 25.31
C TYR A 875 19.93 20.45 24.23
N LEU A 876 19.73 21.00 23.03
CA LEU A 876 19.34 20.26 21.83
C LEU A 876 20.58 19.96 21.00
N ASP A 877 20.99 18.71 20.98
CA ASP A 877 22.14 18.26 20.18
C ASP A 877 21.84 18.34 18.67
N SER A 878 22.78 18.86 17.88
CA SER A 878 22.66 19.00 16.43
C SER A 878 24.03 18.94 15.76
N THR A 879 24.16 18.36 14.56
CA THR A 879 25.44 18.38 13.83
C THR A 879 25.67 19.69 13.05
N PRO A 880 26.93 20.09 12.81
CA PRO A 880 27.28 21.19 11.90
C PRO A 880 26.74 20.99 10.47
N GLU A 881 26.70 19.75 9.97
CA GLU A 881 26.20 19.39 8.65
C GLU A 881 24.67 19.54 8.52
N GLU A 882 23.91 19.20 9.57
CA GLU A 882 22.46 19.42 9.62
C GLU A 882 22.11 20.90 9.75
N THR A 883 22.89 21.63 10.55
CA THR A 883 22.80 23.09 10.67
C THR A 883 23.00 23.76 9.30
N LYS A 884 23.99 23.27 8.53
CA LYS A 884 24.29 23.70 7.17
C LYS A 884 23.17 23.34 6.18
N ALA A 885 22.70 22.09 6.18
CA ALA A 885 21.64 21.62 5.28
C ALA A 885 20.30 22.34 5.51
N ARG A 886 19.92 22.60 6.77
CA ARG A 886 18.69 23.32 7.14
C ARG A 886 18.75 24.81 6.80
N ARG A 887 19.92 25.45 6.90
CA ARG A 887 20.11 26.84 6.46
C ARG A 887 20.03 26.99 4.94
N ILE A 888 20.66 26.08 4.18
CA ILE A 888 20.57 26.04 2.71
C ILE A 888 19.11 25.86 2.26
N ARG A 889 18.36 24.94 2.90
CA ARG A 889 16.95 24.65 2.57
C ARG A 889 15.99 25.81 2.85
N ARG A 890 16.34 26.76 3.73
CA ARG A 890 15.51 27.91 4.11
C ARG A 890 15.72 29.16 3.26
N GLY A 891 16.62 29.14 2.27
CA GLY A 891 16.83 30.28 1.36
C GLY A 891 17.16 31.61 2.06
N ARG A 892 17.71 31.56 3.28
CA ARG A 892 18.15 32.75 4.02
C ARG A 892 19.61 32.99 3.70
N ASP A 893 19.84 33.99 2.85
CA ASP A 893 21.11 34.58 2.41
C ASP A 893 21.74 34.00 1.13
N GLU A 894 21.95 34.89 0.14
CA GLU A 894 22.78 34.66 -1.05
C GLU A 894 24.25 34.33 -0.69
N ASN A 895 24.64 34.45 0.59
CA ASN A 895 25.99 34.24 1.12
C ASN A 895 26.12 33.09 2.15
N ALA A 896 25.08 32.26 2.37
CA ALA A 896 25.09 31.20 3.39
C ALA A 896 26.22 30.15 3.26
N ALA A 897 26.92 30.12 2.11
CA ALA A 897 28.06 29.25 1.83
C ALA A 897 29.44 29.92 1.97
N SER A 898 29.53 31.17 2.45
CA SER A 898 30.82 31.86 2.58
C SER A 898 31.75 31.16 3.60
N ALA A 899 33.06 31.14 3.30
CA ALA A 899 34.05 30.52 4.19
C ALA A 899 34.07 31.18 5.58
N PHE A 900 33.72 32.48 5.66
CA PHE A 900 33.65 33.22 6.91
C PHE A 900 32.49 32.77 7.80
N ILE A 901 31.29 32.61 7.23
CA ILE A 901 30.12 32.12 8.01
C ILE A 901 30.36 30.69 8.52
N GLN A 902 31.04 29.84 7.72
CA GLN A 902 31.42 28.50 8.18
C GLN A 902 32.39 28.54 9.37
N LEU A 903 33.33 29.49 9.38
CA LEU A 903 34.23 29.69 10.52
C LEU A 903 33.47 30.18 11.77
N VAL A 904 32.54 31.12 11.62
CA VAL A 904 31.70 31.57 12.74
C VAL A 904 30.92 30.40 13.32
N LEU A 905 30.30 29.58 12.47
CA LEU A 905 29.53 28.40 12.89
C LEU A 905 30.39 27.34 13.59
N SER A 906 31.62 27.10 13.13
CA SER A 906 32.51 26.13 13.78
C SER A 906 32.95 26.60 15.17
N LEU A 907 33.23 27.89 15.33
CA LEU A 907 33.55 28.50 16.64
C LEU A 907 32.34 28.50 17.58
N GLU A 908 31.15 28.83 17.09
CA GLU A 908 29.90 28.73 17.86
C GLU A 908 29.64 27.28 18.31
N ALA A 909 29.86 26.29 17.44
CA ALA A 909 29.73 24.88 17.77
C ALA A 909 30.68 24.44 18.90
N GLN A 910 31.95 24.89 18.88
CA GLN A 910 32.90 24.60 19.96
C GLN A 910 32.45 25.17 21.30
N LYS A 911 31.87 26.38 21.31
CA LYS A 911 31.30 26.98 22.53
C LYS A 911 30.08 26.20 23.02
N LEU A 912 29.19 25.83 22.11
CA LEU A 912 28.01 25.01 22.44
C LEU A 912 28.41 23.65 23.04
N GLU A 913 29.48 23.02 22.57
CA GLU A 913 29.98 21.77 23.13
C GLU A 913 30.48 21.93 24.58
N GLN A 914 31.02 23.10 24.93
CA GLN A 914 31.38 23.42 26.31
C GLN A 914 30.14 23.68 27.17
N GLN A 915 29.17 24.43 26.65
CA GLN A 915 27.91 24.74 27.33
C GLN A 915 27.04 23.49 27.55
N ALA A 916 27.02 22.56 26.59
CA ALA A 916 26.26 21.32 26.67
C ALA A 916 26.62 20.45 27.88
N LYS A 917 27.89 20.50 28.33
CA LYS A 917 28.36 19.76 29.52
C LYS A 917 27.76 20.28 30.83
N GLN A 918 27.14 21.45 30.81
CA GLN A 918 26.52 22.09 31.96
C GLN A 918 25.00 22.12 31.86
N ALA A 919 24.42 21.55 30.79
CA ALA A 919 22.97 21.44 30.65
C ALA A 919 22.40 20.49 31.70
N ASP A 920 21.20 20.73 32.22
CA ASP A 920 20.50 19.80 33.12
C ASP A 920 19.86 18.64 32.36
N LEU A 921 19.42 18.92 31.14
CA LEU A 921 18.77 17.99 30.23
C LEU A 921 19.39 18.06 28.84
N ILE A 922 19.59 16.92 28.20
CA ILE A 922 20.09 16.82 26.84
C ILE A 922 19.09 16.06 26.00
N VAL A 923 18.59 16.68 24.92
CA VAL A 923 17.86 15.98 23.87
C VAL A 923 18.88 15.47 22.86
N GLY A 924 19.12 14.16 22.90
CA GLY A 924 20.08 13.48 22.05
C GLY A 924 19.57 13.25 20.64
N LYS A 925 20.52 12.99 19.72
CA LYS A 925 20.25 12.72 18.30
C LYS A 925 19.43 11.46 18.05
N ASP A 926 19.44 10.53 19.00
CA ASP A 926 18.61 9.32 18.96
C ASP A 926 17.15 9.59 19.35
N GLY A 927 16.77 10.85 19.56
CA GLY A 927 15.42 11.26 19.95
C GLY A 927 15.11 11.01 21.41
N ARG A 928 16.10 10.65 22.23
CA ARG A 928 15.94 10.43 23.67
C ARG A 928 16.35 11.66 24.47
N VAL A 929 15.78 11.77 25.65
CA VAL A 929 16.11 12.84 26.61
C VAL A 929 16.93 12.23 27.74
N TYR A 930 18.04 12.88 28.07
CA TYR A 930 19.01 12.46 29.07
C TYR A 930 19.05 13.50 30.20
N GLU A 931 19.09 13.04 31.44
CA GLU A 931 19.47 13.87 32.59
C GLU A 931 20.99 13.82 32.79
N SER A 932 21.57 14.99 33.05
CA SER A 932 23.02 15.17 33.21
C SER A 932 23.55 14.79 34.59
#